data_AF-A0AAU5RUL8-F1
#
_entry.id   AF-A0AAU5RUL8-F1
#
_cell.length_a   1.000
_cell.length_b   1.000
_cell.length_c   1.000
_cell.angle_alpha   90.00
_cell.angle_beta   90.00
_cell.angle_gamma   90.00
#
_symmetry.space_group_name_H-M   'P 1'
#
loop_
_entity.id
_entity.type
_entity.pdbx_description
1 polymer ?
#
loop_
_entity_poly.entity_id
_entity_poly.type
_entity_poly.pdbx_seq_one_letter_code
_entity_poly.pdbx_strand_id
1 'polypeptide(L)'
;MGKKRRRPGQLNKAAAPAGAVTFSPDQVAALLANQQRLGGQTTGVFPPLPRTDPPVAFGPGVPLFPAAIDPPRADSGRPEPRFNEYPVSSNLPGMSDRLVPWKVLRDAADSGGLPRRCIEIRKAEVASLGWTIRLTEKAVERAQDASGQPDHEVATALREQHSPDITRCMEFLERPDRGQGETTTDWLGKLLEEHFVLDALAIYPRRTLGGDLYALEVLDGSTIKPLRDYRGGRPLPPQPAYQQLLWGFPRGEFVADTASDGQVLNGYPADQLVYRRRNVRAHTPYGYSAVEQCLEDLDVWLKRRSWIKAEYTDGTVPAGLVTNSGASGWTPAQIKEYETYLNDAYGAAGARHRLRILPPGMDLGQQSDASERYKPEYDLFLIKLLAAHFDTTIAELGFTEQGGLGSTGWHEGQASVQRRKGTLPTTRWLEEVVTDVLRLHAGMSPDLEFVFLGLEEEDEAAADAVDEQRFKSGRLTLNETRDRAGKPRYDFPEADKPMLVTTRGVVFLEGAAEQAAAGTVVGPANTPGETPDDADAADDTGDEDGQEQDDREAEDEGGEPDAVKAELAAYRRWARRNPRPRRRFRFTVVTKADAPDVNQEFVLFADPADGGGAGPKASSSPDIDRVRDWPGWEADIKAAAYWKRHLIRAMAGAVDARLIAERWIAQRGITVKADEPDLSGVQRGPEPTPNGHTRPWDDAIGWLNAQDVNLVDALWVIREIQTDGYIIGQNAATSVLAGQSTVDWSGWRPGDKDAARLVANNGATNGLQTLLDDAGLVIRNVAATRMNRFAKILSDSLARGDSADTLAVSITHLMRDPAWAERVAVTEIARAVSAATLFTYRANGIRQKSWLTAVDQRVCPACTTNEAAGAIGINAPFPSGHQMPPGHPSCRCALLPEGLFGT
;
A
#
# COMPACT_ATOMS: atom_id res chain seq x y z
N MET A 1 35.19 23.01 66.60
CA MET A 1 35.20 21.56 66.94
C MET A 1 34.32 20.81 65.95
N GLY A 2 34.74 19.64 65.46
CA GLY A 2 34.08 18.95 64.33
C GLY A 2 32.92 18.04 64.72
N LYS A 3 31.85 18.03 63.89
CA LYS A 3 30.77 17.02 63.94
C LYS A 3 31.13 15.84 63.04
N LYS A 4 31.09 14.61 63.57
CA LYS A 4 31.50 13.38 62.88
C LYS A 4 30.51 13.03 61.75
N ARG A 5 30.97 12.98 60.49
CA ARG A 5 30.23 12.32 59.39
C ARG A 5 30.29 10.80 59.58
N ARG A 6 29.15 10.12 59.44
CA ARG A 6 29.07 8.65 59.39
C ARG A 6 29.70 8.14 58.08
N ARG A 7 30.37 6.99 58.11
CA ARG A 7 30.78 6.25 56.89
C ARG A 7 29.57 5.49 56.32
N PRO A 8 29.36 5.44 54.99
CA PRO A 8 28.45 4.47 54.38
C PRO A 8 29.02 3.05 54.55
N GLY A 9 28.13 2.06 54.58
CA GLY A 9 28.50 0.65 54.84
C GLY A 9 29.11 -0.06 53.63
N GLN A 10 29.82 -1.16 53.90
CA GLN A 10 30.25 -2.11 52.87
C GLN A 10 29.03 -2.89 52.37
N LEU A 11 28.76 -2.81 51.07
CA LEU A 11 27.90 -3.79 50.38
C LEU A 11 28.77 -4.96 49.94
N ASN A 12 28.45 -6.16 50.41
CA ASN A 12 29.17 -7.37 50.04
C ASN A 12 28.92 -7.66 48.55
N LYS A 13 29.99 -7.82 47.76
CA LYS A 13 29.86 -8.44 46.43
C LYS A 13 29.42 -9.89 46.62
N ALA A 14 28.39 -10.31 45.87
CA ALA A 14 28.01 -11.71 45.80
C ALA A 14 29.17 -12.55 45.25
N ALA A 15 29.31 -13.79 45.74
CA ALA A 15 30.28 -14.73 45.21
C ALA A 15 29.91 -15.11 43.77
N ALA A 16 30.89 -15.17 42.87
CA ALA A 16 30.70 -15.68 41.52
C ALA A 16 30.39 -17.20 41.55
N PRO A 17 29.56 -17.72 40.64
CA PRO A 17 29.24 -19.14 40.59
C PRO A 17 30.49 -19.98 40.28
N ALA A 18 30.62 -21.11 40.99
CA ALA A 18 31.70 -22.07 40.77
C ALA A 18 31.59 -22.66 39.34
N GLY A 19 32.58 -22.37 38.50
CA GLY A 19 32.59 -22.70 37.08
C GLY A 19 33.09 -21.56 36.17
N ALA A 20 33.08 -20.31 36.67
CA ALA A 20 33.63 -19.15 35.94
C ALA A 20 35.18 -19.20 35.88
N VAL A 21 35.74 -19.81 34.83
CA VAL A 21 37.18 -19.79 34.55
C VAL A 21 37.60 -18.36 34.18
N THR A 22 38.30 -17.70 35.10
CA THR A 22 38.84 -16.35 34.90
C THR A 22 40.24 -16.44 34.33
N PHE A 23 40.36 -16.35 33.01
CA PHE A 23 41.65 -16.25 32.33
C PHE A 23 42.31 -14.91 32.64
N SER A 24 43.55 -14.97 33.15
CA SER A 24 44.42 -13.79 33.29
C SER A 24 44.79 -13.21 31.91
N PRO A 25 45.18 -11.92 31.81
CA PRO A 25 45.64 -11.33 30.55
C PRO A 25 46.76 -12.13 29.88
N ASP A 26 47.69 -12.68 30.67
CA ASP A 26 48.79 -13.50 30.18
C ASP A 26 48.31 -14.86 29.64
N GLN A 27 47.28 -15.47 30.26
CA GLN A 27 46.65 -16.69 29.73
C GLN A 27 45.87 -16.41 28.44
N VAL A 28 45.19 -15.25 28.33
CA VAL A 28 44.52 -14.84 27.09
C VAL A 28 45.55 -14.58 25.98
N ALA A 29 46.65 -13.89 26.29
CA ALA A 29 47.76 -13.68 25.37
C ALA A 29 48.42 -15.00 24.94
N ALA A 30 48.61 -15.95 25.85
CA ALA A 30 49.11 -17.29 25.54
C ALA A 30 48.12 -18.12 24.69
N LEU A 31 46.80 -17.96 24.90
CA LEU A 31 45.78 -18.59 24.07
C LEU A 31 45.83 -18.06 22.64
N LEU A 32 45.88 -16.73 22.47
CA LEU A 32 46.02 -16.05 21.18
C LEU A 32 47.35 -16.42 20.48
N ALA A 33 48.45 -16.48 21.21
CA ALA A 33 49.75 -16.89 20.67
C ALA A 33 49.79 -18.37 20.25
N ASN A 34 49.06 -19.26 20.92
CA ASN A 34 48.89 -20.64 20.47
C ASN A 34 47.93 -20.75 19.28
N GLN A 35 46.89 -19.91 19.21
CA GLN A 35 45.99 -19.81 18.06
C GLN A 35 46.74 -19.39 16.78
N GLN A 36 47.75 -18.51 16.91
CA GLN A 36 48.66 -18.17 15.81
C GLN A 36 49.58 -19.34 15.38
N ARG A 37 49.94 -20.26 16.29
CA ARG A 37 50.79 -21.44 15.97
C ARG A 37 49.99 -22.61 15.39
N LEU A 38 48.71 -22.73 15.74
CA LEU A 38 47.83 -23.83 15.29
C LEU A 38 47.59 -23.84 13.78
N GLY A 39 47.81 -22.73 13.07
CA GLY A 39 47.76 -22.67 11.60
C GLY A 39 48.82 -23.51 10.87
N GLY A 40 49.75 -24.15 11.58
CA GLY A 40 50.81 -24.98 11.00
C GLY A 40 50.48 -26.47 10.77
N GLN A 41 49.31 -26.97 11.17
CA GLN A 41 48.99 -28.41 11.11
C GLN A 41 47.60 -28.78 10.53
N THR A 42 46.86 -27.84 9.95
CA THR A 42 45.66 -28.16 9.16
C THR A 42 46.00 -28.38 7.68
N THR A 43 45.66 -29.53 7.11
CA THR A 43 45.75 -29.75 5.66
C THR A 43 44.88 -28.75 4.90
N GLY A 44 45.42 -28.08 3.87
CA GLY A 44 44.68 -27.09 3.07
C GLY A 44 44.92 -25.62 3.46
N VAL A 45 46.11 -25.25 3.95
CA VAL A 45 46.44 -23.83 4.18
C VAL A 45 46.65 -23.10 2.86
N PHE A 46 45.86 -22.05 2.61
CA PHE A 46 46.09 -21.08 1.54
C PHE A 46 46.62 -19.76 2.12
N PRO A 47 47.37 -18.93 1.37
CA PRO A 47 47.90 -17.66 1.88
C PRO A 47 46.76 -16.71 2.25
N PRO A 48 46.51 -16.41 3.54
CA PRO A 48 45.40 -15.58 3.95
C PRO A 48 45.61 -14.12 3.53
N LEU A 49 44.56 -13.30 3.65
CA LEU A 49 44.73 -11.84 3.55
C LEU A 49 45.55 -11.32 4.75
N PRO A 50 46.41 -10.29 4.55
CA PRO A 50 47.10 -9.64 5.66
C PRO A 50 46.14 -9.16 6.75
N ARG A 51 46.50 -9.37 8.01
CA ARG A 51 45.81 -8.79 9.17
C ARG A 51 46.67 -7.63 9.67
N THR A 52 46.40 -6.42 9.17
CA THR A 52 47.19 -5.21 9.46
C THR A 52 46.78 -4.52 10.75
N ASP A 53 45.59 -4.80 11.27
CA ASP A 53 45.03 -4.09 12.42
C ASP A 53 45.74 -4.50 13.72
N PRO A 54 46.11 -3.54 14.59
CA PRO A 54 46.84 -3.83 15.82
C PRO A 54 45.95 -4.57 16.84
N PRO A 55 46.43 -5.65 17.48
CA PRO A 55 45.68 -6.35 18.51
C PRO A 55 45.61 -5.50 19.80
N VAL A 56 44.47 -4.83 20.02
CA VAL A 56 44.20 -4.01 21.20
C VAL A 56 43.41 -4.77 22.26
N ALA A 57 43.69 -4.51 23.54
CA ALA A 57 42.92 -5.05 24.65
C ALA A 57 41.45 -4.57 24.58
N PHE A 58 40.50 -5.49 24.75
CA PHE A 58 39.05 -5.27 24.54
C PHE A 58 38.65 -4.82 23.11
N GLY A 59 39.52 -5.02 22.11
CA GLY A 59 39.15 -4.91 20.70
C GLY A 59 38.26 -6.06 20.22
N PRO A 60 37.77 -6.02 18.96
CA PRO A 60 36.86 -7.03 18.39
C PRO A 60 37.49 -8.41 18.15
N GLY A 61 38.76 -8.60 18.49
CA GLY A 61 39.54 -9.79 18.18
C GLY A 61 40.10 -9.80 16.76
N VAL A 62 40.92 -10.80 16.44
CA VAL A 62 41.43 -11.04 15.08
C VAL A 62 40.62 -12.20 14.49
N PRO A 63 40.00 -12.05 13.30
CA PRO A 63 39.25 -13.14 12.67
C PRO A 63 40.15 -14.34 12.37
N LEU A 64 39.59 -15.55 12.55
CA LEU A 64 40.27 -16.81 12.26
C LEU A 64 40.90 -16.82 10.85
N PHE A 65 41.98 -17.59 10.71
CA PHE A 65 42.52 -17.90 9.40
C PHE A 65 41.65 -18.98 8.73
N PRO A 66 41.19 -18.76 7.49
CA PRO A 66 40.41 -19.74 6.75
C PRO A 66 41.28 -20.92 6.30
N ALA A 67 40.69 -22.11 6.25
CA ALA A 67 41.26 -23.29 5.57
C ALA A 67 40.59 -23.47 4.20
N ALA A 68 41.31 -24.01 3.22
CA ALA A 68 40.74 -24.35 1.92
C ALA A 68 39.92 -25.64 2.05
N ILE A 69 38.61 -25.53 1.79
CA ILE A 69 37.73 -26.67 1.51
C ILE A 69 37.70 -26.94 0.00
N ASP A 70 37.80 -25.88 -0.80
CA ASP A 70 37.77 -25.90 -2.26
C ASP A 70 39.17 -25.81 -2.88
N PRO A 71 39.36 -26.26 -4.15
CA PRO A 71 40.61 -26.09 -4.87
C PRO A 71 41.02 -24.61 -4.96
N PRO A 72 42.27 -24.25 -4.60
CA PRO A 72 42.77 -22.89 -4.81
C PRO A 72 43.00 -22.60 -6.30
N ARG A 73 42.69 -21.38 -6.75
CA ARG A 73 43.08 -20.90 -8.08
C ARG A 73 44.60 -20.90 -8.23
N ALA A 74 45.09 -21.25 -9.41
CA ALA A 74 46.52 -21.31 -9.71
C ALA A 74 47.23 -19.93 -9.72
N ASP A 75 46.49 -18.83 -9.88
CA ASP A 75 47.03 -17.47 -9.99
C ASP A 75 47.30 -16.79 -8.63
N SER A 76 46.39 -17.00 -7.68
CA SER A 76 46.32 -16.33 -6.38
C SER A 76 46.60 -17.27 -5.22
N GLY A 77 46.58 -18.59 -5.47
CA GLY A 77 46.72 -19.63 -4.46
C GLY A 77 45.53 -19.71 -3.50
N ARG A 78 44.39 -19.03 -3.78
CA ARG A 78 43.22 -18.95 -2.91
C ARG A 78 41.99 -19.64 -3.51
N PRO A 79 41.11 -20.26 -2.71
CA PRO A 79 39.84 -20.78 -3.20
C PRO A 79 38.91 -19.64 -3.63
N GLU A 80 38.02 -19.93 -4.59
CA GLU A 80 36.95 -19.00 -4.97
C GLU A 80 35.79 -19.02 -3.96
N PRO A 81 35.02 -17.92 -3.84
CA PRO A 81 33.81 -17.94 -3.02
C PRO A 81 32.77 -18.92 -3.61
N ARG A 82 32.22 -19.78 -2.75
CA ARG A 82 30.99 -20.51 -3.03
C ARG A 82 29.80 -19.54 -3.11
N PHE A 83 28.80 -19.90 -3.90
CA PHE A 83 27.53 -19.15 -3.97
C PHE A 83 26.67 -19.34 -2.72
N ASN A 84 26.75 -20.51 -2.09
CA ASN A 84 25.95 -20.89 -0.92
C ASN A 84 26.54 -22.10 -0.18
N GLU A 85 26.05 -22.33 1.03
CA GLU A 85 26.24 -23.58 1.77
C GLU A 85 25.09 -24.54 1.39
N TYR A 86 25.40 -25.50 0.51
CA TYR A 86 24.47 -26.54 0.06
C TYR A 86 24.70 -27.85 0.83
N PRO A 87 23.68 -28.71 0.99
CA PRO A 87 23.83 -29.98 1.69
C PRO A 87 24.93 -30.86 1.10
N VAL A 88 25.75 -31.46 1.96
CA VAL A 88 26.79 -32.40 1.54
C VAL A 88 26.16 -33.55 0.75
N SER A 89 26.77 -33.91 -0.37
CA SER A 89 26.25 -34.90 -1.33
C SER A 89 24.91 -34.51 -2.00
N SER A 90 24.61 -33.22 -2.13
CA SER A 90 23.42 -32.66 -2.81
C SER A 90 23.08 -33.33 -4.15
N ASN A 91 24.09 -33.73 -4.93
CA ASN A 91 23.89 -34.29 -6.27
C ASN A 91 23.42 -35.75 -6.26
N LEU A 92 23.56 -36.50 -5.17
CA LEU A 92 23.16 -37.92 -5.14
C LEU A 92 21.63 -38.11 -5.30
N PRO A 93 21.16 -39.20 -5.92
CA PRO A 93 19.73 -39.53 -5.96
C PRO A 93 19.11 -39.58 -4.56
N GLY A 94 17.84 -39.15 -4.43
CA GLY A 94 17.13 -39.08 -3.15
C GLY A 94 17.51 -37.88 -2.25
N MET A 95 18.71 -37.31 -2.38
CA MET A 95 19.04 -36.04 -1.72
C MET A 95 18.39 -34.86 -2.45
N SER A 96 17.80 -33.93 -1.70
CA SER A 96 17.28 -32.66 -2.20
C SER A 96 17.41 -31.58 -1.13
N ASP A 97 17.69 -30.35 -1.56
CA ASP A 97 17.71 -29.13 -0.73
C ASP A 97 16.38 -28.35 -0.81
N ARG A 98 15.37 -28.91 -1.47
CA ARG A 98 14.05 -28.31 -1.64
C ARG A 98 13.18 -28.51 -0.38
N LEU A 99 12.73 -27.41 0.22
CA LEU A 99 11.92 -27.42 1.45
C LEU A 99 10.51 -28.00 1.25
N VAL A 100 9.85 -27.70 0.12
CA VAL A 100 8.48 -28.16 -0.18
C VAL A 100 8.49 -29.24 -1.27
N PRO A 101 8.05 -30.48 -0.98
CA PRO A 101 7.99 -31.55 -1.99
C PRO A 101 7.05 -31.21 -3.15
N TRP A 102 7.45 -31.53 -4.37
CA TRP A 102 6.69 -31.17 -5.59
C TRP A 102 5.23 -31.61 -5.58
N LYS A 103 4.92 -32.79 -5.02
CA LYS A 103 3.53 -33.28 -4.91
C LYS A 103 2.66 -32.32 -4.09
N VAL A 104 3.20 -31.72 -3.01
CA VAL A 104 2.47 -30.76 -2.18
C VAL A 104 2.08 -29.52 -2.99
N LEU A 105 2.91 -29.09 -3.94
CA LEU A 105 2.57 -27.95 -4.81
C LEU A 105 1.53 -28.29 -5.88
N ARG A 106 1.62 -29.46 -6.53
CA ARG A 106 0.55 -29.89 -7.46
C ARG A 106 -0.78 -30.10 -6.70
N ASP A 107 -0.73 -30.76 -5.54
CA ASP A 107 -1.89 -30.92 -4.65
C ASP A 107 -2.47 -29.57 -4.20
N ALA A 108 -1.62 -28.59 -3.87
CA ALA A 108 -2.02 -27.25 -3.42
C ALA A 108 -2.62 -26.38 -4.54
N ALA A 109 -2.11 -26.49 -5.77
CA ALA A 109 -2.65 -25.79 -6.94
C ALA A 109 -4.12 -26.16 -7.18
N ASP A 110 -4.44 -27.45 -7.11
CA ASP A 110 -5.81 -27.95 -7.30
C ASP A 110 -6.67 -27.87 -6.02
N SER A 111 -6.04 -27.71 -4.84
CA SER A 111 -6.72 -27.66 -3.55
C SER A 111 -7.61 -26.42 -3.38
N GLY A 112 -8.86 -26.66 -2.99
CA GLY A 112 -9.81 -25.59 -2.67
C GLY A 112 -10.29 -24.75 -3.87
N GLY A 113 -9.77 -24.98 -5.08
CA GLY A 113 -10.21 -24.36 -6.33
C GLY A 113 -9.80 -22.88 -6.54
N LEU A 114 -9.46 -22.14 -5.48
CA LEU A 114 -9.07 -20.73 -5.60
C LEU A 114 -7.68 -20.55 -6.27
N PRO A 115 -6.61 -21.29 -5.89
CA PRO A 115 -5.33 -21.22 -6.58
C PRO A 115 -5.47 -21.65 -8.04
N ARG A 116 -6.13 -22.79 -8.31
CA ARG A 116 -6.48 -23.27 -9.65
C ARG A 116 -7.14 -22.19 -10.51
N ARG A 117 -8.13 -21.49 -9.97
CA ARG A 117 -8.83 -20.40 -10.69
C ARG A 117 -7.91 -19.22 -10.98
N CYS A 118 -7.04 -18.83 -10.04
CA CYS A 118 -6.04 -17.79 -10.29
C CYS A 118 -5.08 -18.20 -11.42
N ILE A 119 -4.56 -19.43 -11.38
CA ILE A 119 -3.61 -19.94 -12.39
C ILE A 119 -4.26 -19.99 -13.78
N GLU A 120 -5.52 -20.44 -13.91
CA GLU A 120 -6.22 -20.42 -15.21
C GLU A 120 -6.49 -18.99 -15.72
N ILE A 121 -6.77 -18.03 -14.85
CA ILE A 121 -6.88 -16.60 -15.25
C ILE A 121 -5.53 -16.11 -15.78
N ARG A 122 -4.45 -16.28 -15.02
CA ARG A 122 -3.09 -15.86 -15.41
C ARG A 122 -2.60 -16.54 -16.70
N LYS A 123 -3.00 -17.79 -16.94
CA LYS A 123 -2.75 -18.53 -18.20
C LYS A 123 -3.54 -17.94 -19.36
N ALA A 124 -4.85 -17.71 -19.17
CA ALA A 124 -5.71 -17.14 -20.20
C ALA A 124 -5.28 -15.72 -20.60
N GLU A 125 -4.94 -14.86 -19.63
CA GLU A 125 -4.40 -13.51 -19.88
C GLU A 125 -3.24 -13.51 -20.89
N VAL A 126 -2.28 -14.43 -20.73
CA VAL A 126 -1.04 -14.42 -21.51
C VAL A 126 -1.18 -15.24 -22.79
N ALA A 127 -1.81 -16.41 -22.74
CA ALA A 127 -1.92 -17.32 -23.88
C ALA A 127 -2.99 -16.88 -24.92
N SER A 128 -3.77 -15.85 -24.63
CA SER A 128 -4.68 -15.17 -25.57
C SER A 128 -4.08 -13.93 -26.26
N LEU A 129 -2.89 -13.48 -25.84
CA LEU A 129 -2.19 -12.39 -26.50
C LEU A 129 -1.73 -12.82 -27.91
N GLY A 130 -1.87 -11.92 -28.87
CA GLY A 130 -1.15 -12.03 -30.13
C GLY A 130 0.36 -11.97 -29.88
N TRP A 131 1.16 -12.47 -30.82
CA TRP A 131 2.62 -12.43 -30.73
C TRP A 131 3.21 -12.26 -32.13
N THR A 132 4.45 -11.78 -32.18
CA THR A 132 5.21 -11.67 -33.44
C THR A 132 6.71 -11.80 -33.18
N ILE A 133 7.50 -11.84 -34.25
CA ILE A 133 8.95 -11.70 -34.20
C ILE A 133 9.30 -10.35 -34.83
N ARG A 134 9.92 -9.46 -34.05
CA ARG A 134 10.36 -8.13 -34.50
C ARG A 134 11.88 -8.00 -34.49
N LEU A 135 12.36 -6.93 -35.11
CA LEU A 135 13.74 -6.48 -34.93
C LEU A 135 13.88 -5.89 -33.53
N THR A 136 14.97 -6.25 -32.84
CA THR A 136 15.36 -5.60 -31.59
C THR A 136 15.66 -4.11 -31.83
N GLU A 137 15.29 -3.24 -30.89
CA GLU A 137 15.61 -1.80 -30.95
C GLU A 137 17.10 -1.58 -31.24
N LYS A 138 17.96 -2.33 -30.54
CA LYS A 138 19.43 -2.29 -30.67
C LYS A 138 19.96 -2.79 -32.01
N ALA A 139 19.16 -3.45 -32.85
CA ALA A 139 19.54 -3.74 -34.23
C ALA A 139 19.22 -2.58 -35.16
N VAL A 140 18.09 -1.90 -34.93
CA VAL A 140 17.72 -0.68 -35.66
C VAL A 140 18.70 0.45 -35.35
N GLU A 141 19.01 0.71 -34.07
CA GLU A 141 20.02 1.70 -33.65
C GLU A 141 21.38 1.46 -34.34
N ARG A 142 21.91 0.23 -34.29
CA ARG A 142 23.19 -0.12 -34.94
C ARG A 142 23.16 0.04 -36.47
N ALA A 143 22.02 -0.19 -37.11
CA ALA A 143 21.87 -0.03 -38.54
C ALA A 143 21.70 1.45 -38.94
N GLN A 144 21.08 2.27 -38.08
CA GLN A 144 20.94 3.72 -38.22
C GLN A 144 22.33 4.39 -38.13
N ASP A 145 23.10 4.09 -37.07
CA ASP A 145 24.49 4.55 -36.89
C ASP A 145 25.40 4.21 -38.09
N ALA A 146 25.16 3.06 -38.73
CA ALA A 146 25.96 2.58 -39.86
C ALA A 146 25.55 3.14 -41.23
N SER A 147 24.36 3.73 -41.36
CA SER A 147 23.78 4.16 -42.65
C SER A 147 23.55 5.66 -42.77
N GLY A 148 23.24 6.35 -41.67
CA GLY A 148 22.85 7.77 -41.69
C GLY A 148 21.52 8.04 -42.40
N GLN A 149 20.71 7.00 -42.63
CA GLN A 149 19.38 7.07 -43.24
C GLN A 149 18.28 7.24 -42.17
N PRO A 150 17.09 7.78 -42.53
CA PRO A 150 15.98 7.90 -41.59
C PRO A 150 15.45 6.53 -41.17
N ASP A 151 15.03 6.44 -39.90
CA ASP A 151 14.80 5.22 -39.14
C ASP A 151 13.86 4.22 -39.84
N HIS A 152 12.84 4.72 -40.53
CA HIS A 152 11.85 3.90 -41.24
C HIS A 152 12.43 3.21 -42.49
N GLU A 153 13.33 3.85 -43.23
CA GLU A 153 14.02 3.22 -44.39
C GLU A 153 14.94 2.10 -43.91
N VAL A 154 15.70 2.36 -42.84
CA VAL A 154 16.64 1.42 -42.21
C VAL A 154 15.89 0.21 -41.65
N ALA A 155 14.82 0.44 -40.89
CA ALA A 155 14.00 -0.63 -40.31
C ALA A 155 13.30 -1.48 -41.39
N THR A 156 12.84 -0.86 -42.49
CA THR A 156 12.26 -1.61 -43.62
C THR A 156 13.30 -2.48 -44.32
N ALA A 157 14.46 -1.94 -44.69
CA ALA A 157 15.52 -2.70 -45.36
C ALA A 157 16.05 -3.86 -44.48
N LEU A 158 16.24 -3.62 -43.18
CA LEU A 158 16.66 -4.65 -42.23
C LEU A 158 15.57 -5.71 -42.01
N ARG A 159 14.28 -5.34 -42.09
CA ARG A 159 13.16 -6.28 -42.01
C ARG A 159 13.04 -7.13 -43.28
N GLU A 160 13.30 -6.56 -44.46
CA GLU A 160 13.39 -7.34 -45.71
C GLU A 160 14.53 -8.35 -45.65
N GLN A 161 15.71 -7.93 -45.18
CA GLN A 161 16.88 -8.81 -44.99
C GLN A 161 16.58 -10.00 -44.05
N HIS A 162 15.88 -9.77 -42.94
CA HIS A 162 15.55 -10.83 -41.97
C HIS A 162 14.20 -11.53 -42.20
N SER A 163 13.43 -11.13 -43.22
CA SER A 163 12.11 -11.70 -43.55
C SER A 163 12.08 -13.24 -43.67
N PRO A 164 13.10 -13.91 -44.26
CA PRO A 164 13.13 -15.38 -44.31
C PRO A 164 13.23 -16.04 -42.93
N ASP A 165 14.00 -15.47 -42.00
CA ASP A 165 14.12 -15.98 -40.63
C ASP A 165 12.89 -15.68 -39.79
N ILE A 166 12.31 -14.48 -39.93
CA ILE A 166 11.04 -14.12 -39.29
C ILE A 166 9.96 -15.13 -39.68
N THR A 167 9.79 -15.38 -40.98
CA THR A 167 8.80 -16.34 -41.50
C THR A 167 9.06 -17.75 -40.95
N ARG A 168 10.30 -18.24 -41.07
CA ARG A 168 10.73 -19.56 -40.61
C ARG A 168 10.51 -19.78 -39.11
N CYS A 169 10.77 -18.78 -38.28
CA CYS A 169 10.56 -18.87 -36.84
C CYS A 169 9.08 -18.70 -36.45
N MET A 170 8.29 -17.91 -37.18
CA MET A 170 6.83 -17.84 -36.99
C MET A 170 6.14 -19.16 -37.36
N GLU A 171 6.45 -19.76 -38.51
CA GLU A 171 5.96 -21.10 -38.93
C GLU A 171 6.36 -22.22 -37.95
N PHE A 172 7.48 -22.06 -37.24
CA PHE A 172 7.86 -22.95 -36.15
C PHE A 172 6.97 -22.73 -34.91
N LEU A 173 6.79 -21.47 -34.49
CA LEU A 173 6.04 -21.10 -33.30
C LEU A 173 4.53 -21.36 -33.37
N GLU A 174 3.91 -21.48 -34.56
CA GLU A 174 2.51 -21.92 -34.68
C GLU A 174 2.25 -23.25 -33.96
N ARG A 175 3.22 -24.17 -34.02
CA ARG A 175 3.20 -25.49 -33.36
C ARG A 175 4.60 -25.82 -32.84
N PRO A 176 4.99 -25.31 -31.66
CA PRO A 176 6.36 -25.45 -31.15
C PRO A 176 6.64 -26.87 -30.64
N ASP A 177 5.63 -27.60 -30.15
CA ASP A 177 5.69 -29.04 -29.90
C ASP A 177 4.96 -29.79 -31.03
N ARG A 178 5.68 -29.98 -32.15
CA ARG A 178 5.21 -30.74 -33.32
C ARG A 178 5.00 -32.24 -33.03
N GLY A 179 5.51 -32.75 -31.89
CA GLY A 179 5.35 -34.14 -31.47
C GLY A 179 3.99 -34.40 -30.82
N GLN A 180 3.51 -33.48 -29.98
CA GLN A 180 2.16 -33.52 -29.40
C GLN A 180 1.11 -32.85 -30.32
N GLY A 181 1.55 -31.97 -31.23
CA GLY A 181 0.66 -31.17 -32.07
C GLY A 181 0.05 -29.95 -31.38
N GLU A 182 0.58 -29.57 -30.21
CA GLU A 182 0.19 -28.39 -29.44
C GLU A 182 0.37 -27.11 -30.26
N THR A 183 -0.59 -26.18 -30.16
CA THR A 183 -0.45 -24.81 -30.70
C THR A 183 0.41 -23.95 -29.76
N THR A 184 0.79 -22.75 -30.20
CA THR A 184 1.47 -21.77 -29.32
C THR A 184 0.68 -21.50 -28.03
N THR A 185 -0.65 -21.39 -28.11
CA THR A 185 -1.54 -21.16 -26.96
C THR A 185 -1.54 -22.35 -25.98
N ASP A 186 -1.61 -23.58 -26.48
CA ASP A 186 -1.57 -24.79 -25.64
C ASP A 186 -0.19 -24.91 -24.94
N TRP A 187 0.87 -24.69 -25.71
CA TRP A 187 2.26 -24.76 -25.26
C TRP A 187 2.59 -23.69 -24.23
N LEU A 188 2.16 -22.44 -24.44
CA LEU A 188 2.27 -21.36 -23.46
C LEU A 188 1.46 -21.67 -22.19
N GLY A 189 0.26 -22.25 -22.31
CA GLY A 189 -0.54 -22.68 -21.16
C GLY A 189 0.16 -23.76 -20.31
N LYS A 190 0.80 -24.73 -20.96
CA LYS A 190 1.62 -25.80 -20.36
C LYS A 190 2.91 -25.28 -19.71
N LEU A 191 3.58 -24.32 -20.38
CA LEU A 191 4.75 -23.61 -19.87
C LEU A 191 4.42 -22.79 -18.61
N LEU A 192 3.31 -22.05 -18.64
CA LEU A 192 2.84 -21.23 -17.52
C LEU A 192 2.35 -22.05 -16.33
N GLU A 193 1.82 -23.26 -16.54
CA GLU A 193 1.53 -24.21 -15.46
C GLU A 193 2.78 -24.54 -14.64
N GLU A 194 3.86 -24.93 -15.31
CA GLU A 194 5.14 -25.27 -14.64
C GLU A 194 5.81 -24.05 -14.00
N HIS A 195 5.59 -22.84 -14.54
CA HIS A 195 6.02 -21.60 -13.89
C HIS A 195 5.21 -21.29 -12.62
N PHE A 196 3.88 -21.19 -12.69
CA PHE A 196 3.05 -20.76 -11.55
C PHE A 196 2.97 -21.81 -10.43
N VAL A 197 3.02 -23.10 -10.76
CA VAL A 197 2.92 -24.20 -9.78
C VAL A 197 4.28 -24.59 -9.21
N LEU A 198 5.33 -24.71 -10.03
CA LEU A 198 6.64 -25.22 -9.58
C LEU A 198 7.80 -24.20 -9.66
N ASP A 199 7.70 -23.18 -10.51
CA ASP A 199 8.79 -22.28 -10.92
C ASP A 199 10.05 -23.06 -11.35
N ALA A 200 9.82 -24.07 -12.20
CA ALA A 200 10.78 -25.11 -12.54
C ALA A 200 10.73 -25.48 -14.04
N LEU A 201 10.57 -24.48 -14.91
CA LEU A 201 10.32 -24.67 -16.33
C LEU A 201 11.48 -25.44 -17.00
N ALA A 202 11.18 -26.63 -17.52
CA ALA A 202 12.10 -27.45 -18.30
C ALA A 202 11.58 -27.58 -19.75
N ILE A 203 12.37 -27.11 -20.72
CA ILE A 203 12.09 -27.26 -22.16
C ILE A 203 13.22 -28.09 -22.78
N TYR A 204 12.85 -29.19 -23.44
CA TYR A 204 13.77 -30.06 -24.15
C TYR A 204 13.76 -29.74 -25.66
N PRO A 205 14.87 -29.20 -26.22
CA PRO A 205 15.00 -28.88 -27.64
C PRO A 205 15.26 -30.16 -28.45
N ARG A 206 14.19 -30.90 -28.74
CA ARG A 206 14.25 -32.17 -29.47
C ARG A 206 14.72 -31.94 -30.91
N ARG A 207 15.84 -32.57 -31.26
CA ARG A 207 16.45 -32.49 -32.61
C ARG A 207 16.03 -33.65 -33.51
N THR A 208 16.06 -33.43 -34.82
CA THR A 208 15.96 -34.48 -35.85
C THR A 208 17.26 -35.30 -35.92
N LEU A 209 17.25 -36.39 -36.69
CA LEU A 209 18.47 -37.13 -37.05
C LEU A 209 19.47 -36.28 -37.88
N GLY A 210 19.05 -35.15 -38.45
CA GLY A 210 19.91 -34.18 -39.14
C GLY A 210 20.53 -33.12 -38.21
N GLY A 211 20.07 -33.02 -36.95
CA GLY A 211 20.49 -32.01 -35.97
C GLY A 211 19.59 -30.77 -35.87
N ASP A 212 18.72 -30.55 -36.87
CA ASP A 212 17.73 -29.47 -36.88
C ASP A 212 16.73 -29.58 -35.72
N LEU A 213 16.20 -28.46 -35.24
CA LEU A 213 15.16 -28.45 -34.22
C LEU A 213 13.84 -29.02 -34.77
N TYR A 214 13.28 -30.02 -34.09
CA TYR A 214 12.00 -30.64 -34.42
C TYR A 214 10.86 -30.12 -33.54
N ALA A 215 11.10 -30.01 -32.22
CA ALA A 215 10.11 -29.61 -31.23
C ALA A 215 10.77 -29.02 -29.97
N LEU A 216 10.05 -28.15 -29.27
CA LEU A 216 10.38 -27.66 -27.92
C LEU A 216 9.47 -28.36 -26.89
N GLU A 217 9.83 -29.58 -26.49
CA GLU A 217 9.00 -30.41 -25.61
C GLU A 217 9.07 -29.88 -24.16
N VAL A 218 7.97 -29.32 -23.64
CA VAL A 218 7.90 -28.92 -22.21
C VAL A 218 7.79 -30.17 -21.34
N LEU A 219 8.76 -30.36 -20.45
CA LEU A 219 8.85 -31.48 -19.52
C LEU A 219 8.29 -31.13 -18.14
N ASP A 220 7.84 -32.15 -17.40
CA ASP A 220 7.49 -32.01 -15.98
C ASP A 220 8.73 -31.64 -15.16
N GLY A 221 8.79 -30.38 -14.70
CA GLY A 221 9.89 -29.81 -13.94
C GLY A 221 10.12 -30.49 -12.59
N SER A 222 9.13 -31.21 -12.05
CA SER A 222 9.30 -32.01 -10.84
C SER A 222 10.17 -33.25 -11.05
N THR A 223 10.31 -33.72 -12.31
CA THR A 223 11.22 -34.82 -12.68
C THR A 223 12.66 -34.35 -12.86
N ILE A 224 12.90 -33.05 -13.02
CA ILE A 224 14.22 -32.49 -13.28
C ILE A 224 14.90 -32.07 -11.98
N LYS A 225 16.09 -32.64 -11.74
CA LYS A 225 17.01 -32.25 -10.68
C LYS A 225 18.17 -31.44 -11.26
N PRO A 226 18.28 -30.14 -10.96
CA PRO A 226 19.51 -29.39 -11.17
C PRO A 226 20.65 -29.99 -10.34
N LEU A 227 21.80 -30.16 -10.96
CA LEU A 227 23.06 -30.51 -10.30
C LEU A 227 23.81 -29.24 -9.91
N ARG A 228 24.69 -29.36 -8.91
CA ARG A 228 25.54 -28.29 -8.41
C ARG A 228 27.02 -28.59 -8.66
N ASP A 229 27.82 -27.56 -8.96
CA ASP A 229 29.28 -27.64 -8.94
C ASP A 229 29.83 -27.57 -7.49
N TYR A 230 31.15 -27.59 -7.33
CA TYR A 230 31.80 -27.48 -6.00
C TYR A 230 31.63 -26.09 -5.35
N ARG A 231 31.19 -25.08 -6.10
CA ARG A 231 30.85 -23.73 -5.61
C ARG A 231 29.37 -23.61 -5.26
N GLY A 232 28.55 -24.63 -5.52
CA GLY A 232 27.09 -24.60 -5.35
C GLY A 232 26.34 -23.93 -6.51
N GLY A 233 27.03 -23.56 -7.60
CA GLY A 233 26.46 -23.01 -8.83
C GLY A 233 26.06 -24.10 -9.83
N ARG A 234 25.61 -23.71 -11.03
CA ARG A 234 25.26 -24.64 -12.11
C ARG A 234 26.54 -25.14 -12.82
N PRO A 235 26.77 -26.46 -12.98
CA PRO A 235 27.86 -26.99 -13.77
C PRO A 235 27.87 -26.45 -15.21
N LEU A 236 29.07 -26.30 -15.78
CA LEU A 236 29.27 -25.89 -17.17
C LEU A 236 29.58 -27.13 -18.05
N PRO A 237 29.14 -27.14 -19.33
CA PRO A 237 29.50 -28.20 -20.27
C PRO A 237 31.01 -28.44 -20.35
N PRO A 238 31.47 -29.70 -20.54
CA PRO A 238 30.67 -30.91 -20.78
C PRO A 238 30.11 -31.58 -19.50
N GLN A 239 30.16 -30.94 -18.32
CA GLN A 239 29.58 -31.53 -17.11
C GLN A 239 28.03 -31.50 -17.19
N PRO A 240 27.34 -32.55 -16.72
CA PRO A 240 25.89 -32.54 -16.64
C PRO A 240 25.42 -31.50 -15.64
N ALA A 241 24.50 -30.64 -16.07
CA ALA A 241 23.89 -29.60 -15.26
C ALA A 241 22.53 -30.02 -14.68
N TYR A 242 21.88 -31.02 -15.27
CA TYR A 242 20.60 -31.55 -14.82
C TYR A 242 20.54 -33.08 -14.97
N GLN A 243 19.75 -33.73 -14.12
CA GLN A 243 19.38 -35.14 -14.23
C GLN A 243 17.85 -35.27 -14.21
N GLN A 244 17.29 -36.10 -15.09
CA GLN A 244 15.89 -36.51 -14.98
C GLN A 244 15.76 -37.73 -14.09
N LEU A 245 15.01 -37.59 -12.99
CA LEU A 245 14.71 -38.63 -12.02
C LEU A 245 13.34 -39.25 -12.31
N LEU A 246 13.30 -40.49 -12.78
CA LEU A 246 12.06 -41.25 -13.01
C LEU A 246 12.05 -42.51 -12.15
N TRP A 247 10.93 -42.74 -11.44
CA TRP A 247 10.77 -43.79 -10.42
C TRP A 247 11.88 -43.79 -9.35
N GLY A 248 12.43 -42.61 -9.02
CA GLY A 248 13.48 -42.43 -8.02
C GLY A 248 14.92 -42.64 -8.52
N PHE A 249 15.12 -43.00 -9.79
CA PHE A 249 16.43 -43.23 -10.39
C PHE A 249 16.76 -42.19 -11.47
N PRO A 250 18.01 -41.75 -11.63
CA PRO A 250 18.43 -40.96 -12.79
C PRO A 250 18.28 -41.80 -14.07
N ARG A 251 17.63 -41.24 -15.09
CA ARG A 251 17.36 -41.89 -16.39
C ARG A 251 17.91 -41.14 -17.60
N GLY A 252 18.20 -39.85 -17.44
CA GLY A 252 18.89 -39.02 -18.42
C GLY A 252 19.71 -37.95 -17.71
N GLU A 253 20.82 -37.55 -18.32
CA GLU A 253 21.65 -36.43 -17.89
C GLU A 253 21.66 -35.39 -19.01
N PHE A 254 21.67 -34.11 -18.65
CA PHE A 254 21.61 -33.01 -19.62
C PHE A 254 22.62 -31.92 -19.28
N VAL A 255 23.27 -31.38 -20.31
CA VAL A 255 24.15 -30.21 -20.19
C VAL A 255 23.32 -28.93 -20.19
N ALA A 256 23.88 -27.85 -19.62
CA ALA A 256 23.25 -26.54 -19.68
C ALA A 256 23.61 -25.79 -20.95
N ASP A 257 22.65 -25.05 -21.49
CA ASP A 257 22.89 -24.05 -22.52
C ASP A 257 23.64 -22.85 -21.90
N THR A 258 24.89 -22.65 -22.34
CA THR A 258 25.84 -21.72 -21.69
C THR A 258 26.66 -20.86 -22.67
N ALA A 259 26.42 -20.91 -23.97
CA ALA A 259 27.20 -20.16 -24.95
C ALA A 259 26.33 -19.58 -26.08
N SER A 260 26.55 -18.29 -26.38
CA SER A 260 25.88 -17.55 -27.45
C SER A 260 26.36 -17.92 -28.87
N ASP A 261 27.38 -18.79 -28.98
CA ASP A 261 27.87 -19.39 -30.22
C ASP A 261 27.32 -20.81 -30.46
N GLY A 262 26.54 -21.35 -29.52
CA GLY A 262 25.97 -22.70 -29.58
C GLY A 262 26.97 -23.86 -29.42
N GLN A 263 28.26 -23.61 -29.16
CA GLN A 263 29.28 -24.66 -29.17
C GLN A 263 29.38 -25.39 -27.82
N VAL A 264 28.77 -26.57 -27.75
CA VAL A 264 28.93 -27.50 -26.62
C VAL A 264 30.28 -28.22 -26.72
N LEU A 265 31.31 -27.69 -26.06
CA LEU A 265 32.65 -28.27 -26.05
C LEU A 265 32.64 -29.69 -25.43
N ASN A 266 32.77 -30.71 -26.28
CA ASN A 266 32.75 -32.15 -25.94
C ASN A 266 31.41 -32.68 -25.37
N GLY A 267 30.26 -32.13 -25.79
CA GLY A 267 28.93 -32.70 -25.51
C GLY A 267 28.04 -32.69 -26.77
N TYR A 268 26.99 -33.51 -26.80
CA TYR A 268 26.10 -33.54 -27.97
C TYR A 268 25.02 -32.45 -27.87
N PRO A 269 24.67 -31.76 -28.98
CA PRO A 269 23.56 -30.80 -29.00
C PRO A 269 22.19 -31.41 -28.69
N ALA A 270 22.06 -32.75 -28.66
CA ALA A 270 20.86 -33.45 -28.23
C ALA A 270 20.75 -33.59 -26.69
N ASP A 271 21.86 -33.45 -25.95
CA ASP A 271 21.88 -33.54 -24.48
C ASP A 271 21.57 -32.19 -23.81
N GLN A 272 21.13 -31.20 -24.59
CA GLN A 272 20.79 -29.85 -24.11
C GLN A 272 19.43 -29.85 -23.37
N LEU A 273 19.34 -29.10 -22.27
CA LEU A 273 18.08 -28.85 -21.58
C LEU A 273 17.99 -27.41 -21.05
N VAL A 274 16.94 -26.72 -21.48
CA VAL A 274 16.63 -25.36 -21.04
C VAL A 274 15.88 -25.46 -19.71
N TYR A 275 16.55 -25.17 -18.60
CA TYR A 275 15.92 -25.03 -17.29
C TYR A 275 15.88 -23.55 -16.88
N ARG A 276 14.68 -23.00 -16.74
CA ARG A 276 14.43 -21.59 -16.38
C ARG A 276 13.60 -21.49 -15.11
N ARG A 277 13.82 -20.40 -14.39
CA ARG A 277 13.16 -20.01 -13.14
C ARG A 277 12.94 -18.51 -13.19
N ARG A 278 11.85 -18.01 -12.62
CA ARG A 278 11.63 -16.57 -12.47
C ARG A 278 12.13 -16.09 -11.11
N ASN A 279 11.72 -16.74 -10.03
CA ASN A 279 11.98 -16.30 -8.66
C ASN A 279 13.26 -16.96 -8.12
N VAL A 280 14.39 -16.59 -8.72
CA VAL A 280 15.73 -17.12 -8.41
C VAL A 280 16.18 -16.67 -7.01
N ARG A 281 16.52 -17.63 -6.15
CA ARG A 281 17.04 -17.41 -4.79
C ARG A 281 18.48 -17.93 -4.70
N ALA A 282 19.43 -17.11 -4.24
CA ALA A 282 20.87 -17.41 -4.29
C ALA A 282 21.32 -18.69 -3.55
N HIS A 283 20.53 -19.20 -2.59
CA HIS A 283 20.86 -20.39 -1.81
C HIS A 283 20.37 -21.72 -2.43
N THR A 284 19.46 -21.69 -3.42
CA THR A 284 18.79 -22.88 -3.96
C THR A 284 18.81 -22.92 -5.49
N PRO A 285 18.93 -24.10 -6.13
CA PRO A 285 18.90 -24.22 -7.58
C PRO A 285 17.47 -24.25 -8.15
N TYR A 286 16.45 -24.28 -7.27
CA TYR A 286 15.03 -24.26 -7.62
C TYR A 286 14.44 -22.83 -7.59
N GLY A 287 13.25 -22.65 -8.15
CA GLY A 287 12.53 -21.37 -8.14
C GLY A 287 11.78 -21.10 -6.84
N TYR A 288 10.80 -20.20 -6.89
CA TYR A 288 9.83 -19.95 -5.81
C TYR A 288 8.46 -19.61 -6.40
N SER A 289 7.59 -20.61 -6.53
CA SER A 289 6.35 -20.47 -7.30
C SER A 289 5.28 -19.65 -6.57
N ALA A 290 4.24 -19.20 -7.29
CA ALA A 290 3.08 -18.55 -6.68
C ALA A 290 2.35 -19.49 -5.72
N VAL A 291 2.28 -20.79 -6.05
CA VAL A 291 1.73 -21.82 -5.17
C VAL A 291 2.61 -22.07 -3.94
N GLU A 292 3.95 -22.03 -4.05
CA GLU A 292 4.86 -22.18 -2.90
C GLU A 292 4.75 -20.99 -1.93
N GLN A 293 4.43 -19.79 -2.43
CA GLN A 293 4.20 -18.58 -1.64
C GLN A 293 2.85 -18.60 -0.92
N CYS A 294 1.77 -19.08 -1.55
CA CYS A 294 0.43 -19.02 -0.98
C CYS A 294 0.11 -20.12 0.05
N LEU A 295 1.05 -21.03 0.36
CA LEU A 295 0.77 -22.23 1.19
C LEU A 295 0.24 -21.93 2.60
N GLU A 296 0.75 -20.89 3.26
CA GLU A 296 0.34 -20.55 4.63
C GLU A 296 -1.10 -20.00 4.65
N ASP A 297 -1.41 -19.04 3.78
CA ASP A 297 -2.77 -18.52 3.59
C ASP A 297 -3.75 -19.60 3.10
N LEU A 298 -3.27 -20.54 2.28
CA LEU A 298 -4.07 -21.66 1.77
C LEU A 298 -4.42 -22.66 2.87
N ASP A 299 -3.49 -22.96 3.78
CA ASP A 299 -3.77 -23.78 4.97
C ASP A 299 -4.81 -23.10 5.89
N VAL A 300 -4.71 -21.78 6.11
CA VAL A 300 -5.72 -21.01 6.86
C VAL A 300 -7.09 -21.05 6.16
N TRP A 301 -7.12 -20.87 4.83
CA TRP A 301 -8.35 -20.94 4.03
C TRP A 301 -8.99 -22.33 4.04
N LEU A 302 -8.19 -23.40 3.89
CA LEU A 302 -8.67 -24.78 3.94
C LEU A 302 -9.20 -25.13 5.34
N LYS A 303 -8.54 -24.66 6.41
CA LYS A 303 -9.03 -24.78 7.80
C LYS A 303 -10.34 -24.02 8.01
N ARG A 304 -10.45 -22.78 7.55
CA ARG A 304 -11.70 -21.98 7.61
C ARG A 304 -12.84 -22.68 6.87
N ARG A 305 -12.60 -23.19 5.65
CA ARG A 305 -13.58 -23.97 4.89
C ARG A 305 -13.95 -25.30 5.56
N SER A 306 -12.99 -25.97 6.21
CA SER A 306 -13.26 -27.21 6.96
C SER A 306 -14.12 -26.93 8.19
N TRP A 307 -13.88 -25.82 8.90
CA TRP A 307 -14.73 -25.35 10.00
C TRP A 307 -16.15 -25.00 9.53
N ILE A 308 -16.30 -24.25 8.42
CA ILE A 308 -17.62 -23.97 7.81
C ILE A 308 -18.34 -25.28 7.43
N LYS A 309 -17.62 -26.26 6.85
CA LYS A 309 -18.19 -27.57 6.50
C LYS A 309 -18.65 -28.35 7.73
N ALA A 310 -17.87 -28.34 8.82
CA ALA A 310 -18.24 -28.98 10.08
C ALA A 310 -19.47 -28.32 10.72
N GLU A 311 -19.58 -26.98 10.68
CA GLU A 311 -20.78 -26.25 11.10
C GLU A 311 -22.04 -26.70 10.33
N TYR A 312 -21.96 -26.83 9.00
CA TYR A 312 -23.09 -27.30 8.18
C TYR A 312 -23.39 -28.81 8.29
N THR A 313 -22.46 -29.62 8.79
CA THR A 313 -22.64 -31.08 8.92
C THR A 313 -23.14 -31.45 10.32
N ASP A 314 -22.44 -30.96 11.35
CA ASP A 314 -22.58 -31.37 12.74
C ASP A 314 -23.02 -30.22 13.66
N GLY A 315 -22.61 -29.00 13.35
CA GLY A 315 -22.76 -27.80 14.20
C GLY A 315 -21.59 -27.64 15.18
N THR A 316 -21.06 -26.41 15.35
CA THR A 316 -19.89 -26.13 16.21
C THR A 316 -20.26 -25.72 17.64
N VAL A 317 -21.55 -25.72 17.97
CA VAL A 317 -22.07 -25.39 19.31
C VAL A 317 -23.19 -26.39 19.66
N PRO A 318 -23.21 -26.94 20.89
CA PRO A 318 -24.43 -27.51 21.44
C PRO A 318 -25.56 -26.48 21.36
N ALA A 319 -26.69 -26.82 20.72
CA ALA A 319 -27.77 -25.88 20.39
C ALA A 319 -28.31 -25.10 21.61
N GLY A 320 -28.15 -25.66 22.81
CA GLY A 320 -27.96 -24.92 24.05
C GLY A 320 -27.07 -25.73 25.00
N LEU A 321 -26.56 -25.11 26.05
CA LEU A 321 -25.97 -25.85 27.18
C LEU A 321 -27.04 -26.02 28.27
N VAL A 322 -27.30 -27.24 28.71
CA VAL A 322 -28.24 -27.51 29.82
C VAL A 322 -27.48 -27.39 31.14
N THR A 323 -27.69 -26.32 31.89
CA THR A 323 -27.07 -26.11 33.20
C THR A 323 -27.89 -26.81 34.28
N ASN A 324 -27.32 -27.84 34.92
CA ASN A 324 -27.96 -28.56 36.01
C ASN A 324 -27.52 -27.98 37.37
N SER A 325 -28.46 -27.39 38.11
CA SER A 325 -28.29 -26.88 39.48
C SER A 325 -28.18 -27.97 40.56
N GLY A 326 -28.40 -29.24 40.21
CA GLY A 326 -28.43 -30.38 41.13
C GLY A 326 -29.80 -30.62 41.80
N ALA A 327 -30.76 -29.69 41.66
CA ALA A 327 -32.08 -29.78 42.30
C ALA A 327 -32.96 -30.93 41.79
N SER A 328 -32.60 -31.60 40.70
CA SER A 328 -33.26 -32.82 40.19
C SER A 328 -32.99 -34.07 41.05
N GLY A 329 -31.93 -34.07 41.85
CA GLY A 329 -31.54 -35.22 42.68
C GLY A 329 -31.01 -36.44 41.89
N TRP A 330 -30.76 -36.29 40.59
CA TRP A 330 -30.34 -37.39 39.71
C TRP A 330 -28.88 -37.81 39.93
N THR A 331 -28.60 -39.11 39.80
CA THR A 331 -27.22 -39.62 39.82
C THR A 331 -26.47 -39.28 38.53
N PRO A 332 -25.12 -39.23 38.54
CA PRO A 332 -24.32 -39.00 37.32
C PRO A 332 -24.60 -39.99 36.18
N ALA A 333 -24.98 -41.23 36.50
CA ALA A 333 -25.38 -42.22 35.50
C ALA A 333 -26.68 -41.82 34.79
N GLN A 334 -27.73 -41.45 35.55
CA GLN A 334 -29.02 -41.02 35.01
C GLN A 334 -28.91 -39.70 34.22
N ILE A 335 -28.03 -38.79 34.63
CA ILE A 335 -27.72 -37.56 33.87
C ILE A 335 -27.14 -37.93 32.49
N LYS A 336 -26.18 -38.87 32.44
CA LYS A 336 -25.58 -39.33 31.18
C LYS A 336 -26.56 -40.14 30.31
N GLU A 337 -27.43 -40.95 30.89
CA GLU A 337 -28.49 -41.64 30.17
C GLU A 337 -29.47 -40.65 29.52
N TYR A 338 -29.85 -39.59 30.25
CA TYR A 338 -30.72 -38.52 29.73
C TYR A 338 -30.03 -37.67 28.66
N GLU A 339 -28.75 -37.33 28.83
CA GLU A 339 -27.92 -36.67 27.81
C GLU A 339 -27.87 -37.49 26.51
N THR A 340 -27.59 -38.80 26.62
CA THR A 340 -27.56 -39.72 25.48
C THR A 340 -28.93 -39.77 24.79
N TYR A 341 -30.01 -39.93 25.55
CA TYR A 341 -31.38 -39.91 25.04
C TYR A 341 -31.75 -38.60 24.33
N LEU A 342 -31.33 -37.44 24.86
CA LEU A 342 -31.58 -36.15 24.21
C LEU A 342 -30.82 -36.03 22.89
N ASN A 343 -29.54 -36.42 22.86
CA ASN A 343 -28.71 -36.36 21.66
C ASN A 343 -29.26 -37.29 20.55
N ASP A 344 -29.61 -38.54 20.89
CA ASP A 344 -30.25 -39.48 19.95
C ASP A 344 -31.60 -38.94 19.45
N ALA A 345 -32.42 -38.37 20.35
CA ALA A 345 -33.72 -37.80 19.99
C ALA A 345 -33.63 -36.54 19.13
N TYR A 346 -32.52 -35.78 19.18
CA TYR A 346 -32.29 -34.58 18.37
C TYR A 346 -31.39 -34.82 17.14
N GLY A 347 -30.83 -36.03 16.96
CA GLY A 347 -30.07 -36.39 15.76
C GLY A 347 -30.84 -36.15 14.46
N ALA A 348 -32.13 -36.51 14.41
CA ALA A 348 -32.99 -36.31 13.26
C ALA A 348 -33.47 -34.84 13.12
N ALA A 349 -33.26 -34.24 11.94
CA ALA A 349 -33.55 -32.81 11.69
C ALA A 349 -34.98 -32.37 12.09
N GLY A 350 -36.01 -33.14 11.74
CA GLY A 350 -37.42 -32.84 12.09
C GLY A 350 -37.78 -32.94 13.57
N ALA A 351 -36.86 -33.40 14.43
CA ALA A 351 -37.00 -33.39 15.88
C ALA A 351 -36.38 -32.14 16.52
N ARG A 352 -35.37 -31.52 15.89
CA ARG A 352 -34.66 -30.32 16.40
C ARG A 352 -35.57 -29.09 16.59
N HIS A 353 -36.67 -29.02 15.87
CA HIS A 353 -37.69 -27.97 15.99
C HIS A 353 -38.78 -28.26 17.05
N ARG A 354 -38.66 -29.34 17.84
CA ARG A 354 -39.66 -29.72 18.84
C ARG A 354 -39.26 -29.29 20.25
N LEU A 355 -40.08 -28.43 20.84
CA LEU A 355 -39.99 -28.06 22.25
C LEU A 355 -40.11 -29.31 23.14
N ARG A 356 -39.24 -29.41 24.14
CA ARG A 356 -39.29 -30.40 25.23
C ARG A 356 -39.21 -29.69 26.57
N ILE A 357 -39.87 -30.24 27.58
CA ILE A 357 -39.82 -29.76 28.97
C ILE A 357 -38.56 -30.35 29.62
N LEU A 358 -37.76 -29.52 30.29
CA LEU A 358 -36.61 -29.96 31.06
C LEU A 358 -37.01 -30.38 32.49
N PRO A 359 -36.25 -31.29 33.14
CA PRO A 359 -36.43 -31.63 34.55
C PRO A 359 -36.23 -30.44 35.49
N PRO A 360 -36.82 -30.44 36.70
CA PRO A 360 -36.61 -29.39 37.69
C PRO A 360 -35.12 -29.15 37.99
N GLY A 361 -34.69 -27.90 37.88
CA GLY A 361 -33.31 -27.49 38.11
C GLY A 361 -32.35 -27.70 36.93
N MET A 362 -32.85 -28.07 35.75
CA MET A 362 -32.10 -28.02 34.49
C MET A 362 -32.59 -26.84 33.65
N ASP A 363 -31.72 -25.85 33.43
CA ASP A 363 -32.02 -24.62 32.68
C ASP A 363 -31.31 -24.56 31.32
N LEU A 364 -31.90 -23.85 30.36
CA LEU A 364 -31.29 -23.61 29.04
C LEU A 364 -30.36 -22.39 29.08
N GLY A 365 -29.05 -22.62 29.05
CA GLY A 365 -28.07 -21.57 28.80
C GLY A 365 -28.09 -21.11 27.35
N GLN A 366 -28.57 -19.88 27.12
CA GLN A 366 -28.42 -19.21 25.83
C GLN A 366 -26.93 -18.94 25.55
N GLN A 367 -26.45 -19.39 24.38
CA GLN A 367 -25.19 -18.92 23.82
C GLN A 367 -25.39 -17.55 23.15
N SER A 368 -24.32 -16.77 23.06
CA SER A 368 -24.32 -15.47 22.37
C SER A 368 -24.60 -15.62 20.87
N ASP A 369 -25.18 -14.57 20.28
CA ASP A 369 -25.71 -14.54 18.91
C ASP A 369 -24.72 -15.12 17.87
N ALA A 370 -25.26 -15.97 16.99
CA ALA A 370 -24.52 -16.59 15.90
C ALA A 370 -24.23 -15.62 14.74
N SER A 371 -24.94 -14.49 14.67
CA SER A 371 -24.83 -13.49 13.58
C SER A 371 -23.39 -13.02 13.32
N GLU A 372 -22.56 -12.88 14.35
CA GLU A 372 -21.17 -12.40 14.20
C GLU A 372 -20.25 -13.41 13.48
N ARG A 373 -20.59 -14.70 13.44
CA ARG A 373 -19.71 -15.76 12.92
C ARG A 373 -19.70 -15.88 11.38
N TYR A 374 -20.77 -15.39 10.75
CA TYR A 374 -21.02 -15.49 9.30
C TYR A 374 -20.72 -14.18 8.54
N LYS A 375 -20.02 -13.25 9.20
CA LYS A 375 -19.52 -11.99 8.63
C LYS A 375 -18.56 -12.27 7.45
N PRO A 376 -18.93 -11.93 6.19
CA PRO A 376 -18.19 -12.35 5.00
C PRO A 376 -16.86 -11.62 4.81
N GLU A 377 -16.61 -10.54 5.56
CA GLU A 377 -15.43 -9.68 5.44
C GLU A 377 -14.13 -10.45 5.72
N TYR A 378 -14.16 -11.44 6.63
CA TYR A 378 -12.99 -12.28 6.93
C TYR A 378 -12.69 -13.30 5.81
N ASP A 379 -13.72 -13.91 5.24
CA ASP A 379 -13.55 -14.85 4.12
C ASP A 379 -13.10 -14.12 2.85
N LEU A 380 -13.62 -12.91 2.60
CA LEU A 380 -13.13 -12.02 1.53
C LEU A 380 -11.68 -11.57 1.77
N PHE A 381 -11.27 -11.34 3.01
CA PHE A 381 -9.88 -11.03 3.36
C PHE A 381 -8.93 -12.19 3.04
N LEU A 382 -9.29 -13.44 3.40
CA LEU A 382 -8.50 -14.62 3.02
C LEU A 382 -8.42 -14.82 1.50
N ILE A 383 -9.52 -14.60 0.78
CA ILE A 383 -9.55 -14.63 -0.69
C ILE A 383 -8.60 -13.57 -1.29
N LYS A 384 -8.57 -12.36 -0.72
CA LYS A 384 -7.67 -11.27 -1.16
C LYS A 384 -6.19 -11.60 -0.93
N LEU A 385 -5.84 -12.20 0.22
CA LEU A 385 -4.46 -12.66 0.47
C LEU A 385 -4.04 -13.71 -0.57
N LEU A 386 -4.89 -14.71 -0.80
CA LEU A 386 -4.60 -15.76 -1.80
C LEU A 386 -4.46 -15.21 -3.22
N ALA A 387 -5.32 -14.29 -3.66
CA ALA A 387 -5.24 -13.68 -4.98
C ALA A 387 -3.94 -12.86 -5.19
N ALA A 388 -3.48 -12.18 -4.14
CA ALA A 388 -2.28 -11.34 -4.18
C ALA A 388 -0.97 -12.11 -4.48
N HIS A 389 -0.91 -13.43 -4.19
CA HIS A 389 0.24 -14.28 -4.52
C HIS A 389 0.33 -14.67 -6.00
N PHE A 390 -0.78 -14.60 -6.74
CA PHE A 390 -0.84 -14.96 -8.16
C PHE A 390 -0.86 -13.73 -9.08
N ASP A 391 -0.82 -12.51 -8.53
CA ASP A 391 -1.15 -11.28 -9.26
C ASP A 391 -2.50 -11.39 -9.99
N THR A 392 -3.55 -11.70 -9.22
CA THR A 392 -4.95 -11.61 -9.67
C THR A 392 -5.75 -10.66 -8.79
N THR A 393 -6.71 -9.98 -9.40
CA THR A 393 -7.70 -9.16 -8.70
C THR A 393 -8.91 -9.99 -8.30
N ILE A 394 -9.61 -9.53 -7.26
CA ILE A 394 -10.91 -10.10 -6.85
C ILE A 394 -11.99 -9.97 -7.93
N ALA A 395 -11.87 -9.00 -8.86
CA ALA A 395 -12.83 -8.80 -9.94
C ALA A 395 -12.72 -9.92 -11.01
N GLU A 396 -11.51 -10.34 -11.38
CA GLU A 396 -11.27 -11.48 -12.29
C GLU A 396 -11.70 -12.82 -11.66
N LEU A 397 -11.66 -12.90 -10.33
CA LEU A 397 -12.24 -13.99 -9.54
C LEU A 397 -13.78 -13.94 -9.43
N GLY A 398 -14.42 -12.88 -9.94
CA GLY A 398 -15.88 -12.74 -9.99
C GLY A 398 -16.52 -12.05 -8.77
N PHE A 399 -15.74 -11.43 -7.89
CA PHE A 399 -16.24 -10.67 -6.73
C PHE A 399 -16.28 -9.17 -7.03
N THR A 400 -17.42 -8.53 -6.77
CA THR A 400 -17.61 -7.07 -6.86
C THR A 400 -17.53 -6.45 -5.47
N GLU A 401 -16.82 -5.31 -5.33
CA GLU A 401 -16.78 -4.57 -4.07
C GLU A 401 -17.98 -3.61 -3.96
N GLN A 402 -18.79 -3.77 -2.92
CA GLN A 402 -19.86 -2.81 -2.60
C GLN A 402 -19.34 -1.63 -1.77
N GLY A 403 -18.79 -0.62 -2.44
CA GLY A 403 -18.62 0.71 -1.84
C GLY A 403 -17.42 1.52 -2.33
N GLY A 404 -17.68 2.52 -3.19
CA GLY A 404 -16.67 3.49 -3.63
C GLY A 404 -17.26 4.56 -4.54
N LEU A 405 -16.68 5.76 -4.55
CA LEU A 405 -17.02 6.81 -5.51
C LEU A 405 -16.43 6.44 -6.89
N GLY A 406 -17.27 6.39 -7.93
CA GLY A 406 -16.84 6.16 -9.31
C GLY A 406 -16.28 4.75 -9.56
N SER A 407 -17.16 3.78 -9.79
CA SER A 407 -16.78 2.38 -10.06
C SER A 407 -15.85 2.25 -11.27
N THR A 408 -16.06 3.05 -12.33
CA THR A 408 -15.22 3.07 -13.54
C THR A 408 -13.75 3.34 -13.21
N GLY A 409 -13.44 4.49 -12.62
CA GLY A 409 -12.07 4.88 -12.24
C GLY A 409 -11.41 3.95 -11.23
N TRP A 410 -12.18 3.26 -10.38
CA TRP A 410 -11.64 2.22 -9.51
C TRP A 410 -11.27 0.95 -10.29
N HIS A 411 -12.14 0.47 -11.19
CA HIS A 411 -11.86 -0.68 -12.04
C HIS A 411 -10.72 -0.42 -13.03
N GLU A 412 -10.67 0.77 -13.65
CA GLU A 412 -9.56 1.25 -14.48
C GLU A 412 -8.23 1.26 -13.68
N GLY A 413 -8.26 1.78 -12.45
CA GLY A 413 -7.11 1.76 -11.54
C GLY A 413 -6.63 0.34 -11.19
N GLN A 414 -7.56 -0.59 -10.92
CA GLN A 414 -7.21 -2.00 -10.70
C GLN A 414 -6.64 -2.66 -11.96
N ALA A 415 -7.22 -2.42 -13.13
CA ALA A 415 -6.74 -2.96 -14.41
C ALA A 415 -5.33 -2.45 -14.75
N SER A 416 -5.05 -1.16 -14.54
CA SER A 416 -3.72 -0.59 -14.73
C SER A 416 -2.68 -1.18 -13.76
N VAL A 417 -3.05 -1.39 -12.49
CA VAL A 417 -2.19 -2.08 -11.51
C VAL A 417 -1.94 -3.54 -11.90
N GLN A 418 -2.98 -4.24 -12.36
CA GLN A 418 -2.93 -5.64 -12.81
C GLN A 418 -2.00 -5.81 -14.02
N ARG A 419 -2.19 -4.99 -15.07
CA ARG A 419 -1.32 -4.91 -16.26
C ARG A 419 0.14 -4.71 -15.87
N ARG A 420 0.41 -3.77 -14.94
CA ARG A 420 1.77 -3.37 -14.54
C ARG A 420 2.46 -4.31 -13.55
N LYS A 421 1.72 -5.00 -12.67
CA LYS A 421 2.29 -5.90 -11.65
C LYS A 421 2.32 -7.36 -12.11
N GLY A 422 1.20 -7.86 -12.65
CA GLY A 422 1.05 -9.24 -13.08
C GLY A 422 1.46 -9.47 -14.53
N THR A 423 0.76 -8.84 -15.48
CA THR A 423 0.85 -9.20 -16.90
C THR A 423 2.20 -8.81 -17.51
N LEU A 424 2.56 -7.52 -17.54
CA LEU A 424 3.78 -7.02 -18.21
C LEU A 424 5.09 -7.66 -17.67
N PRO A 425 5.29 -7.87 -16.35
CA PRO A 425 6.50 -8.54 -15.87
C PRO A 425 6.51 -10.05 -16.15
N THR A 426 5.36 -10.66 -16.49
CA THR A 426 5.27 -12.07 -16.86
C THR A 426 5.55 -12.24 -18.35
N THR A 427 4.95 -11.39 -19.20
CA THR A 427 5.16 -11.42 -20.65
C THR A 427 6.62 -11.11 -20.99
N ARG A 428 7.22 -10.06 -20.40
CA ARG A 428 8.64 -9.72 -20.65
C ARG A 428 9.62 -10.84 -20.28
N TRP A 429 9.38 -11.55 -19.18
CA TRP A 429 10.19 -12.71 -18.82
C TRP A 429 10.02 -13.89 -19.80
N LEU A 430 8.81 -14.08 -20.36
CA LEU A 430 8.59 -15.05 -21.44
C LEU A 430 9.22 -14.61 -22.75
N GLU A 431 9.21 -13.32 -23.08
CA GLU A 431 9.84 -12.74 -24.27
C GLU A 431 11.35 -13.00 -24.25
N GLU A 432 12.01 -12.74 -23.11
CA GLU A 432 13.41 -13.12 -22.87
C GLU A 432 13.64 -14.63 -23.04
N VAL A 433 12.83 -15.48 -22.38
CA VAL A 433 12.99 -16.95 -22.40
C VAL A 433 12.77 -17.54 -23.79
N VAL A 434 11.71 -17.15 -24.50
CA VAL A 434 11.38 -17.64 -25.85
C VAL A 434 12.42 -17.13 -26.85
N THR A 435 12.84 -15.86 -26.75
CA THR A 435 13.88 -15.28 -27.59
C THR A 435 15.22 -16.00 -27.43
N ASP A 436 15.66 -16.26 -26.19
CA ASP A 436 16.86 -17.05 -25.90
C ASP A 436 16.77 -18.45 -26.54
N VAL A 437 15.64 -19.15 -26.37
CA VAL A 437 15.44 -20.50 -26.90
C VAL A 437 15.45 -20.52 -28.43
N LEU A 438 14.83 -19.54 -29.08
CA LEU A 438 14.82 -19.41 -30.54
C LEU A 438 16.22 -19.07 -31.09
N ARG A 439 16.97 -18.16 -30.45
CA ARG A 439 18.36 -17.85 -30.84
C ARG A 439 19.27 -19.08 -30.68
N LEU A 440 19.18 -19.79 -29.56
CA LEU A 440 20.07 -20.93 -29.24
C LEU A 440 19.74 -22.23 -29.99
N HIS A 441 18.46 -22.55 -30.21
CA HIS A 441 18.04 -23.85 -30.75
C HIS A 441 17.38 -23.78 -32.12
N ALA A 442 16.63 -22.71 -32.42
CA ALA A 442 16.06 -22.48 -33.75
C ALA A 442 17.00 -21.68 -34.67
N GLY A 443 18.16 -21.21 -34.18
CA GLY A 443 19.10 -20.40 -34.96
C GLY A 443 18.49 -19.08 -35.44
N MET A 444 17.67 -18.44 -34.61
CA MET A 444 17.14 -17.10 -34.90
C MET A 444 18.25 -16.05 -34.79
N SER A 445 18.27 -15.06 -35.69
CA SER A 445 19.25 -13.95 -35.64
C SER A 445 19.29 -13.27 -34.27
N PRO A 446 20.47 -12.89 -33.75
CA PRO A 446 20.57 -12.08 -32.52
C PRO A 446 19.87 -10.71 -32.65
N ASP A 447 19.69 -10.23 -33.88
CA ASP A 447 19.03 -8.97 -34.19
C ASP A 447 17.48 -9.04 -34.08
N LEU A 448 16.91 -10.26 -33.96
CA LEU A 448 15.47 -10.53 -33.82
C LEU A 448 15.08 -10.90 -32.38
N GLU A 449 13.84 -10.60 -32.00
CA GLU A 449 13.21 -10.92 -30.72
C GLU A 449 11.74 -11.36 -30.89
N PHE A 450 11.25 -12.22 -30.00
CA PHE A 450 9.83 -12.57 -29.86
C PHE A 450 9.16 -11.59 -28.89
N VAL A 451 8.01 -11.04 -29.28
CA VAL A 451 7.22 -10.09 -28.46
C VAL A 451 5.71 -10.37 -28.51
N PHE A 452 5.01 -10.05 -27.43
CA PHE A 452 3.54 -10.09 -27.37
C PHE A 452 2.92 -8.75 -27.82
N LEU A 453 1.82 -8.86 -28.58
CA LEU A 453 1.07 -7.74 -29.15
C LEU A 453 -0.07 -7.29 -28.22
N GLY A 454 -0.58 -6.07 -28.42
CA GLY A 454 -1.63 -5.46 -27.58
C GLY A 454 -1.12 -4.92 -26.23
N LEU A 455 0.11 -5.26 -25.85
CA LEU A 455 0.75 -4.75 -24.63
C LEU A 455 1.24 -3.30 -24.75
N GLU A 456 1.35 -2.76 -25.97
CA GLU A 456 1.93 -1.44 -26.26
C GLU A 456 0.85 -0.37 -26.58
N GLU A 457 -0.40 -0.73 -26.93
CA GLU A 457 -1.46 0.21 -27.38
C GLU A 457 -1.79 1.38 -26.42
N GLU A 458 -1.65 1.17 -25.11
CA GLU A 458 -1.92 2.21 -24.09
C GLU A 458 -0.73 3.18 -23.94
N ASP A 459 0.50 2.69 -24.18
CA ASP A 459 1.70 3.53 -24.27
C ASP A 459 1.79 4.23 -25.64
N GLU A 460 1.30 3.63 -26.73
CA GLU A 460 1.14 4.29 -28.04
C GLU A 460 0.17 5.47 -27.95
N ALA A 461 -1.02 5.28 -27.36
CA ALA A 461 -1.98 6.36 -27.17
C ALA A 461 -1.43 7.50 -26.28
N ALA A 462 -0.61 7.16 -25.27
CA ALA A 462 0.08 8.15 -24.44
C ALA A 462 1.21 8.86 -25.20
N ALA A 463 1.95 8.16 -26.06
CA ALA A 463 3.02 8.71 -26.90
C ALA A 463 2.45 9.64 -27.98
N ASP A 464 1.38 9.24 -28.68
CA ASP A 464 0.65 10.08 -29.64
C ASP A 464 0.12 11.35 -28.97
N ALA A 465 -0.45 11.27 -27.76
CA ALA A 465 -0.89 12.46 -27.00
C ALA A 465 0.28 13.38 -26.61
N VAL A 466 1.45 12.82 -26.30
CA VAL A 466 2.67 13.58 -25.97
C VAL A 466 3.28 14.23 -27.21
N ASP A 467 3.33 13.55 -28.36
CA ASP A 467 3.83 14.12 -29.61
C ASP A 467 2.83 15.10 -30.24
N GLU A 468 1.51 14.89 -30.08
CA GLU A 468 0.49 15.91 -30.40
C GLU A 468 0.69 17.17 -29.53
N GLN A 469 1.01 17.03 -28.24
CA GLN A 469 1.32 18.17 -27.38
C GLN A 469 2.63 18.88 -27.81
N ARG A 470 3.67 18.12 -28.18
CA ARG A 470 4.94 18.67 -28.68
C ARG A 470 4.74 19.42 -30.00
N PHE A 471 4.02 18.85 -30.94
CA PHE A 471 3.60 19.48 -32.20
C PHE A 471 2.77 20.75 -31.96
N LYS A 472 1.68 20.68 -31.19
CA LYS A 472 0.83 21.85 -30.87
C LYS A 472 1.60 23.01 -30.20
N SER A 473 2.67 22.70 -29.47
CA SER A 473 3.53 23.67 -28.79
C SER A 473 4.74 24.16 -29.62
N GLY A 474 4.86 23.77 -30.89
CA GLY A 474 5.96 24.17 -31.76
C GLY A 474 7.33 23.57 -31.39
N ARG A 475 7.32 22.45 -30.65
CA ARG A 475 8.54 21.70 -30.28
C ARG A 475 8.89 20.56 -31.23
N LEU A 476 7.97 20.22 -32.14
CA LEU A 476 8.19 19.35 -33.28
C LEU A 476 7.55 19.97 -34.51
N THR A 477 8.12 19.71 -35.68
CA THR A 477 7.48 19.97 -36.97
C THR A 477 6.48 18.85 -37.32
N LEU A 478 5.68 19.06 -38.37
CA LEU A 478 4.75 18.03 -38.83
C LEU A 478 5.50 16.82 -39.40
N ASN A 479 6.61 17.05 -40.13
CA ASN A 479 7.43 15.97 -40.67
C ASN A 479 8.24 15.23 -39.59
N GLU A 480 8.81 15.92 -38.59
CA GLU A 480 9.48 15.26 -37.45
C GLU A 480 8.53 14.33 -36.67
N THR A 481 7.27 14.74 -36.53
CA THR A 481 6.23 13.92 -35.88
C THR A 481 5.86 12.69 -36.75
N ARG A 482 5.95 12.81 -38.08
CA ARG A 482 5.69 11.70 -39.02
C ARG A 482 6.85 10.73 -39.12
N ASP A 483 8.09 11.22 -39.11
CA ASP A 483 9.31 10.39 -39.09
C ASP A 483 9.29 9.42 -37.90
N ARG A 484 8.99 9.93 -36.70
CA ARG A 484 8.82 9.14 -35.47
C ARG A 484 7.71 8.11 -35.56
N ALA A 485 6.60 8.48 -36.19
CA ALA A 485 5.47 7.59 -36.42
C ALA A 485 5.66 6.65 -37.63
N GLY A 486 6.86 6.59 -38.24
CA GLY A 486 7.18 5.75 -39.40
C GLY A 486 6.37 6.09 -40.67
N LYS A 487 5.82 7.30 -40.77
CA LYS A 487 4.91 7.72 -41.84
C LYS A 487 5.68 8.58 -42.87
N PRO A 488 5.48 8.38 -44.19
CA PRO A 488 6.16 9.16 -45.22
C PRO A 488 6.00 10.68 -45.01
N ARG A 489 7.06 11.45 -45.19
CA ARG A 489 7.04 12.92 -45.08
C ARG A 489 6.03 13.54 -46.06
N TYR A 490 5.62 14.77 -45.76
CA TYR A 490 4.87 15.61 -46.70
C TYR A 490 5.82 16.52 -47.47
N ASP A 491 5.60 16.64 -48.78
CA ASP A 491 6.47 17.37 -49.72
C ASP A 491 6.32 18.90 -49.66
N PHE A 492 5.39 19.44 -48.86
CA PHE A 492 5.12 20.88 -48.80
C PHE A 492 5.99 21.59 -47.75
N PRO A 493 6.62 22.74 -48.04
CA PRO A 493 7.62 23.37 -47.15
C PRO A 493 7.12 23.73 -45.76
N GLU A 494 5.82 23.86 -45.56
CA GLU A 494 5.19 24.16 -44.27
C GLU A 494 5.20 22.95 -43.31
N ALA A 495 5.41 21.73 -43.80
CA ALA A 495 5.48 20.53 -42.96
C ALA A 495 6.77 20.47 -42.11
N ASP A 496 7.86 21.05 -42.60
CA ASP A 496 9.16 21.14 -41.91
C ASP A 496 9.30 22.39 -41.03
N LYS A 497 8.22 23.16 -40.81
CA LYS A 497 8.25 24.42 -40.06
C LYS A 497 7.64 24.28 -38.65
N PRO A 498 8.34 24.75 -37.59
CA PRO A 498 7.76 24.83 -36.26
C PRO A 498 6.51 25.72 -36.24
N MET A 499 5.40 25.18 -35.74
CA MET A 499 4.10 25.84 -35.71
C MET A 499 3.43 25.74 -34.34
N LEU A 500 2.66 26.75 -33.97
CA LEU A 500 1.90 26.79 -32.74
C LEU A 500 0.41 26.77 -33.07
N VAL A 501 -0.32 25.79 -32.51
CA VAL A 501 -1.74 25.57 -32.80
C VAL A 501 -2.59 26.32 -31.78
N THR A 502 -3.30 27.35 -32.24
CA THR A 502 -4.18 28.18 -31.40
C THR A 502 -5.66 27.89 -31.67
N THR A 503 -6.54 28.34 -30.76
CA THR A 503 -8.00 28.33 -30.94
C THR A 503 -8.48 29.18 -32.15
N ARG A 504 -7.59 29.92 -32.81
CA ARG A 504 -7.87 30.72 -34.03
C ARG A 504 -7.18 30.17 -35.28
N GLY A 505 -6.50 29.03 -35.19
CA GLY A 505 -5.73 28.42 -36.28
C GLY A 505 -4.24 28.27 -35.99
N VAL A 506 -3.51 27.83 -37.01
CA VAL A 506 -2.07 27.53 -36.97
C VAL A 506 -1.26 28.80 -37.20
N VAL A 507 -0.19 29.01 -36.43
CA VAL A 507 0.76 30.11 -36.59
C VAL A 507 2.18 29.54 -36.69
N PHE A 508 2.86 29.79 -37.81
CA PHE A 508 4.27 29.40 -37.98
C PHE A 508 5.19 30.35 -37.20
N LEU A 509 6.27 29.80 -36.63
CA LEU A 509 7.23 30.57 -35.83
C LEU A 509 8.33 31.24 -36.68
N GLU A 510 8.52 30.77 -37.91
CA GLU A 510 9.44 31.38 -38.88
C GLU A 510 8.91 32.75 -39.35
N GLY A 511 9.80 33.75 -39.49
CA GLY A 511 9.44 35.13 -39.87
C GLY A 511 8.75 35.98 -38.78
N ALA A 512 8.22 35.36 -37.72
CA ALA A 512 7.51 36.07 -36.64
C ALA A 512 8.38 37.11 -35.88
N ALA A 513 9.71 36.96 -35.91
CA ALA A 513 10.66 37.90 -35.33
C ALA A 513 10.97 39.11 -36.22
N GLU A 514 10.78 39.02 -37.55
CA GLU A 514 11.15 40.09 -38.49
C GLU A 514 10.07 41.17 -38.64
N GLN A 515 8.83 40.86 -38.27
CA GLN A 515 7.70 41.81 -38.31
C GLN A 515 7.56 42.67 -37.04
N ALA A 516 8.41 42.48 -36.02
CA ALA A 516 8.27 43.11 -34.71
C ALA A 516 9.47 43.99 -34.33
N ALA A 517 9.24 45.31 -34.19
CA ALA A 517 10.21 46.19 -33.55
C ALA A 517 10.38 45.81 -32.07
N ALA A 518 11.62 45.83 -31.57
CA ALA A 518 11.95 45.34 -30.24
C ALA A 518 11.20 46.10 -29.12
N GLY A 519 10.24 45.43 -28.48
CA GLY A 519 9.48 45.95 -27.32
C GLY A 519 7.96 45.84 -27.41
N THR A 520 7.38 45.55 -28.59
CA THR A 520 5.92 45.37 -28.75
C THR A 520 5.48 43.91 -28.61
N VAL A 521 4.33 43.69 -27.97
CA VAL A 521 3.67 42.37 -27.92
C VAL A 521 2.99 42.10 -29.27
N VAL A 522 3.38 41.01 -29.95
CA VAL A 522 2.81 40.61 -31.23
C VAL A 522 1.44 39.99 -31.02
N GLY A 523 0.41 40.60 -31.61
CA GLY A 523 -0.88 39.94 -31.88
C GLY A 523 -0.90 39.39 -33.31
N PRO A 524 -1.83 38.46 -33.65
CA PRO A 524 -1.97 37.98 -35.01
C PRO A 524 -2.30 39.14 -35.97
N ALA A 525 -1.63 39.18 -37.11
CA ALA A 525 -1.72 40.29 -38.05
C ALA A 525 -3.03 40.29 -38.86
N ASN A 526 -3.62 41.46 -39.05
CA ASN A 526 -4.67 41.67 -40.05
C ASN A 526 -4.05 41.94 -41.41
N THR A 527 -4.59 41.35 -42.47
CA THR A 527 -4.21 41.65 -43.87
C THR A 527 -4.67 43.05 -44.28
N PRO A 528 -3.78 43.92 -44.79
CA PRO A 528 -4.18 45.25 -45.29
C PRO A 528 -4.54 45.19 -46.78
N GLY A 529 -5.78 45.56 -47.14
CA GLY A 529 -6.12 45.70 -48.56
C GLY A 529 -7.60 45.74 -48.95
N GLU A 530 -8.37 46.72 -48.46
CA GLU A 530 -9.42 47.39 -49.27
C GLU A 530 -9.96 48.66 -48.59
N THR A 531 -10.29 49.67 -49.40
CA THR A 531 -10.79 51.01 -49.03
C THR A 531 -11.37 51.72 -50.26
N PRO A 532 -12.26 52.71 -50.11
CA PRO A 532 -13.52 52.71 -49.36
C PRO A 532 -14.70 53.14 -50.26
N ASP A 533 -15.94 53.10 -49.76
CA ASP A 533 -17.04 53.90 -50.32
C ASP A 533 -17.95 54.40 -49.18
N ASP A 534 -18.55 55.58 -49.38
CA ASP A 534 -19.22 56.39 -48.34
C ASP A 534 -20.75 56.38 -48.43
N ALA A 535 -21.40 56.87 -47.35
CA ALA A 535 -22.82 57.22 -47.20
C ALA A 535 -23.83 56.05 -47.10
N ASP A 536 -24.95 56.16 -46.37
CA ASP A 536 -25.52 57.33 -45.66
C ASP A 536 -26.19 56.93 -44.31
N ALA A 537 -26.65 57.90 -43.51
CA ALA A 537 -26.91 57.71 -42.07
C ALA A 537 -28.37 57.49 -41.60
N ALA A 538 -28.55 56.53 -40.69
CA ALA A 538 -29.51 56.44 -39.56
C ALA A 538 -29.06 55.22 -38.72
N ASP A 539 -28.80 55.23 -37.41
CA ASP A 539 -29.44 55.79 -36.21
C ASP A 539 -30.67 55.01 -35.70
N ASP A 540 -30.59 54.68 -34.40
CA ASP A 540 -31.57 54.09 -33.46
C ASP A 540 -32.14 52.64 -33.60
N THR A 541 -32.33 52.00 -32.43
CA THR A 541 -33.15 50.81 -32.07
C THR A 541 -33.01 49.43 -32.76
N GLY A 542 -33.30 48.37 -31.97
CA GLY A 542 -33.67 47.00 -32.42
C GLY A 542 -32.47 46.06 -32.62
N ASP A 543 -32.31 44.89 -31.99
CA ASP A 543 -33.23 43.79 -31.63
C ASP A 543 -33.83 42.99 -32.80
N GLU A 544 -34.02 41.68 -32.55
CA GLU A 544 -34.68 40.66 -33.39
C GLU A 544 -34.00 40.26 -34.73
N ASP A 545 -34.21 39.05 -35.28
CA ASP A 545 -34.24 37.69 -34.68
C ASP A 545 -34.12 36.64 -35.83
N GLY A 546 -34.18 35.34 -35.53
CA GLY A 546 -34.37 34.25 -36.52
C GLY A 546 -33.31 33.12 -36.38
N GLN A 547 -33.56 31.98 -35.71
CA GLN A 547 -34.55 30.91 -35.93
C GLN A 547 -34.20 30.05 -37.17
N GLU A 548 -34.45 28.73 -37.24
CA GLU A 548 -35.47 27.86 -36.61
C GLU A 548 -34.81 26.59 -35.99
N GLN A 549 -35.21 26.09 -34.80
CA GLN A 549 -36.19 25.00 -34.50
C GLN A 549 -35.76 23.58 -35.00
N ASP A 550 -36.11 22.45 -34.38
CA ASP A 550 -37.09 22.08 -33.32
C ASP A 550 -36.54 20.81 -32.57
N ASP A 551 -37.08 20.09 -31.57
CA ASP A 551 -38.33 19.94 -30.77
C ASP A 551 -37.89 19.05 -29.53
N ARG A 552 -38.43 18.92 -28.29
CA ARG A 552 -39.71 19.19 -27.60
C ARG A 552 -39.58 19.57 -26.12
N GLU A 553 -40.64 20.23 -25.64
CA GLU A 553 -41.39 20.11 -24.37
C GLU A 553 -40.70 19.65 -23.06
N ALA A 554 -40.76 20.55 -22.07
CA ALA A 554 -40.76 20.26 -20.63
C ALA A 554 -41.94 21.00 -19.97
N GLU A 555 -42.42 20.52 -18.82
CA GLU A 555 -43.27 21.32 -17.90
C GLU A 555 -42.38 21.97 -16.81
N ASP A 556 -42.80 23.13 -16.30
CA ASP A 556 -41.93 24.14 -15.64
C ASP A 556 -42.21 24.30 -14.14
N GLU A 557 -41.20 24.79 -13.38
CA GLU A 557 -41.32 25.89 -12.40
C GLU A 557 -40.00 26.16 -11.63
N GLY A 558 -39.36 27.31 -11.88
CA GLY A 558 -38.46 28.02 -10.94
C GLY A 558 -36.94 28.01 -11.22
N GLY A 559 -36.30 29.19 -11.26
CA GLY A 559 -34.85 29.33 -11.56
C GLY A 559 -34.18 30.63 -11.07
N GLU A 560 -32.83 30.71 -11.18
CA GLU A 560 -32.01 31.78 -10.56
C GLU A 560 -30.68 32.18 -11.30
N PRO A 561 -30.61 32.49 -12.63
CA PRO A 561 -29.31 32.47 -13.35
C PRO A 561 -28.47 33.78 -13.37
N ASP A 562 -29.07 34.97 -13.32
CA ASP A 562 -28.39 36.19 -13.82
C ASP A 562 -27.52 36.96 -12.81
N ALA A 563 -27.87 36.95 -11.52
CA ALA A 563 -27.10 37.67 -10.50
C ALA A 563 -25.67 37.12 -10.33
N VAL A 564 -25.50 35.80 -10.49
CA VAL A 564 -24.20 35.09 -10.43
C VAL A 564 -23.22 35.62 -11.48
N LYS A 565 -23.66 35.83 -12.73
CA LYS A 565 -22.83 36.36 -13.82
C LYS A 565 -22.34 37.78 -13.52
N ALA A 566 -23.22 38.63 -13.00
CA ALA A 566 -22.90 40.03 -12.70
C ALA A 566 -21.83 40.15 -11.60
N GLU A 567 -21.93 39.35 -10.54
CA GLU A 567 -20.99 39.39 -9.43
C GLU A 567 -19.63 38.75 -9.79
N LEU A 568 -19.61 37.68 -10.59
CA LEU A 568 -18.36 37.14 -11.17
C LEU A 568 -17.62 38.18 -12.03
N ALA A 569 -18.34 39.00 -12.80
CA ALA A 569 -17.74 40.11 -13.54
C ALA A 569 -17.18 41.20 -12.61
N ALA A 570 -17.82 41.45 -11.46
CA ALA A 570 -17.31 42.37 -10.45
C ALA A 570 -16.01 41.85 -9.79
N TYR A 571 -15.95 40.57 -9.43
CA TYR A 571 -14.73 39.94 -8.91
C TYR A 571 -13.57 40.02 -9.90
N ARG A 572 -13.79 39.68 -11.19
CA ARG A 572 -12.76 39.76 -12.24
C ARG A 572 -12.18 41.17 -12.38
N ARG A 573 -13.01 42.22 -12.23
CA ARG A 573 -12.57 43.64 -12.20
C ARG A 573 -11.80 44.00 -10.93
N TRP A 574 -12.20 43.49 -9.76
CA TRP A 574 -11.50 43.72 -8.50
C TRP A 574 -10.12 43.03 -8.45
N ALA A 575 -10.04 41.77 -8.87
CA ALA A 575 -8.82 40.97 -8.84
C ALA A 575 -7.72 41.57 -9.73
N ARG A 576 -8.06 42.03 -10.95
CA ARG A 576 -7.12 42.75 -11.83
C ARG A 576 -6.54 44.03 -11.20
N ARG A 577 -7.24 44.68 -10.27
CA ARG A 577 -6.76 45.87 -9.54
C ARG A 577 -6.00 45.54 -8.24
N ASN A 578 -6.06 44.30 -7.76
CA ASN A 578 -5.54 43.90 -6.44
C ASN A 578 -4.71 42.60 -6.52
N PRO A 579 -3.56 42.57 -7.22
CA PRO A 579 -2.76 41.35 -7.41
C PRO A 579 -2.11 40.78 -6.14
N ARG A 580 -2.14 41.49 -5.01
CA ARG A 580 -1.76 41.00 -3.67
C ARG A 580 -2.75 41.52 -2.61
N PRO A 581 -3.95 40.95 -2.51
CA PRO A 581 -5.04 41.54 -1.74
C PRO A 581 -4.88 41.33 -0.23
N ARG A 582 -4.91 42.42 0.55
CA ARG A 582 -4.84 42.38 2.03
C ARG A 582 -6.16 42.03 2.73
N ARG A 583 -7.25 41.90 1.98
CA ARG A 583 -8.58 41.44 2.42
C ARG A 583 -9.20 40.60 1.30
N ARG A 584 -9.94 39.55 1.68
CA ARG A 584 -10.67 38.72 0.71
C ARG A 584 -11.84 39.48 0.09
N PHE A 585 -12.11 39.25 -1.19
CA PHE A 585 -13.34 39.71 -1.84
C PHE A 585 -14.50 38.79 -1.44
N ARG A 586 -15.63 39.33 -1.01
CA ARG A 586 -16.81 38.54 -0.65
C ARG A 586 -17.78 38.54 -1.82
N PHE A 587 -18.15 37.34 -2.28
CA PHE A 587 -19.35 37.10 -3.05
C PHE A 587 -20.56 37.03 -2.11
N THR A 588 -21.70 37.47 -2.60
CA THR A 588 -22.99 37.54 -1.91
C THR A 588 -24.10 36.77 -2.61
N VAL A 589 -23.87 36.36 -3.86
CA VAL A 589 -24.73 35.41 -4.60
C VAL A 589 -23.92 34.21 -5.11
N VAL A 590 -22.69 34.41 -5.59
CA VAL A 590 -21.87 33.33 -6.18
C VAL A 590 -21.41 32.35 -5.10
N THR A 591 -21.89 31.10 -5.17
CA THR A 591 -21.49 30.01 -4.28
C THR A 591 -20.19 29.37 -4.76
N LYS A 592 -19.68 28.37 -4.03
CA LYS A 592 -18.47 27.64 -4.47
C LYS A 592 -18.73 26.72 -5.68
N ALA A 593 -19.97 26.29 -5.91
CA ALA A 593 -20.34 25.44 -7.04
C ALA A 593 -20.25 26.20 -8.38
N ASP A 594 -20.63 27.47 -8.38
CA ASP A 594 -20.70 28.33 -9.58
C ASP A 594 -19.30 28.78 -10.09
N ALA A 595 -18.26 28.59 -9.26
CA ALA A 595 -16.90 29.01 -9.55
C ALA A 595 -15.85 28.10 -8.88
N PRO A 596 -15.72 26.84 -9.34
CA PRO A 596 -14.81 25.85 -8.74
C PRO A 596 -13.33 26.26 -8.82
N ASP A 597 -12.92 27.01 -9.85
CA ASP A 597 -11.51 27.35 -10.08
C ASP A 597 -11.01 28.55 -9.24
N VAL A 598 -11.92 29.32 -8.65
CA VAL A 598 -11.54 30.52 -7.89
C VAL A 598 -11.01 30.14 -6.50
N ASN A 599 -9.74 30.46 -6.24
CA ASN A 599 -9.01 30.10 -5.02
C ASN A 599 -9.62 30.74 -3.75
N GLN A 600 -10.10 29.88 -2.84
CA GLN A 600 -10.70 30.21 -1.54
C GLN A 600 -9.78 31.00 -0.58
N GLU A 601 -8.47 31.10 -0.86
CA GLU A 601 -7.55 31.89 -0.06
C GLU A 601 -7.76 33.40 -0.21
N PHE A 602 -8.28 33.86 -1.35
CA PHE A 602 -8.43 35.28 -1.69
C PHE A 602 -9.88 35.76 -1.83
N VAL A 603 -10.85 34.85 -1.72
CA VAL A 603 -12.29 35.16 -1.73
C VAL A 603 -13.02 34.53 -0.54
N LEU A 604 -14.21 35.04 -0.26
CA LEU A 604 -15.26 34.36 0.50
C LEU A 604 -16.42 34.17 -0.47
N PHE A 605 -16.93 32.94 -0.61
CA PHE A 605 -18.11 32.66 -1.42
C PHE A 605 -19.38 33.04 -0.66
N ALA A 606 -20.49 33.18 -1.39
CA ALA A 606 -21.80 33.24 -0.78
C ALA A 606 -22.10 31.90 -0.09
N ASP A 607 -22.64 31.97 1.12
CA ASP A 607 -23.19 30.83 1.85
C ASP A 607 -24.73 30.86 1.62
N PRO A 608 -25.42 29.74 1.32
CA PRO A 608 -26.87 29.74 1.03
C PRO A 608 -27.80 30.23 2.16
N ALA A 609 -27.23 30.64 3.30
CA ALA A 609 -27.92 31.28 4.41
C ALA A 609 -26.95 32.18 5.21
N ASP A 610 -26.56 33.34 4.65
CA ASP A 610 -25.66 34.31 5.33
C ASP A 610 -26.37 34.93 6.57
N GLY A 611 -26.30 34.20 7.69
CA GLY A 611 -27.18 34.35 8.86
C GLY A 611 -26.50 34.35 10.24
N GLY A 612 -25.17 34.47 10.27
CA GLY A 612 -24.40 34.93 11.43
C GLY A 612 -24.04 33.94 12.55
N GLY A 613 -22.91 34.23 13.20
CA GLY A 613 -22.63 33.90 14.62
C GLY A 613 -22.35 32.44 14.98
N ALA A 614 -21.07 32.07 15.12
CA ALA A 614 -20.68 30.77 15.68
C ALA A 614 -20.90 30.70 17.21
N GLY A 615 -22.10 30.28 17.62
CA GLY A 615 -22.48 29.85 18.96
C GLY A 615 -23.64 28.84 18.87
N PRO A 616 -23.99 28.13 19.96
CA PRO A 616 -25.23 27.35 19.97
C PRO A 616 -26.42 28.29 19.76
N LYS A 617 -27.37 27.90 18.90
CA LYS A 617 -28.59 28.70 18.68
C LYS A 617 -29.40 28.77 19.98
N ALA A 618 -29.93 29.95 20.29
CA ALA A 618 -30.81 30.11 21.45
C ALA A 618 -32.09 29.28 21.28
N SER A 619 -32.58 28.73 22.40
CA SER A 619 -33.73 27.81 22.46
C SER A 619 -34.99 28.39 21.79
N SER A 620 -35.56 27.65 20.84
CA SER A 620 -36.90 27.92 20.31
C SER A 620 -37.98 27.39 21.27
N SER A 621 -38.86 28.30 21.72
CA SER A 621 -39.99 28.09 22.63
C SER A 621 -39.65 28.01 24.14
N PRO A 622 -40.35 28.78 24.99
CA PRO A 622 -40.30 28.61 26.45
C PRO A 622 -41.19 27.45 26.94
N ASP A 623 -40.86 26.97 28.14
CA ASP A 623 -41.74 26.31 29.13
C ASP A 623 -42.30 24.90 28.89
N ILE A 624 -41.69 24.07 28.03
CA ILE A 624 -41.96 22.60 28.04
C ILE A 624 -40.68 21.73 28.05
N ASP A 625 -39.73 21.94 27.12
CA ASP A 625 -38.72 20.92 26.76
C ASP A 625 -37.30 21.07 27.37
N ARG A 626 -37.15 21.73 28.54
CA ARG A 626 -35.83 22.11 29.12
C ARG A 626 -34.88 20.97 29.51
N VAL A 627 -35.27 19.70 29.37
CA VAL A 627 -34.44 18.51 29.70
C VAL A 627 -33.62 18.03 28.49
N ARG A 628 -33.85 18.58 27.29
CA ARG A 628 -33.18 18.15 26.05
C ARG A 628 -31.81 18.77 25.76
N ASP A 629 -31.42 19.85 26.45
CA ASP A 629 -30.08 20.43 26.31
C ASP A 629 -29.05 19.69 27.19
N TRP A 630 -27.84 19.45 26.67
CA TRP A 630 -26.77 18.81 27.44
C TRP A 630 -26.06 19.83 28.36
N PRO A 631 -26.17 19.71 29.70
CA PRO A 631 -25.67 20.74 30.63
C PRO A 631 -24.14 20.78 30.74
N GLY A 632 -23.43 19.85 30.10
CA GLY A 632 -21.96 19.81 30.04
C GLY A 632 -21.33 20.70 28.96
N TRP A 633 -22.07 21.10 27.90
CA TRP A 633 -21.47 21.70 26.70
C TRP A 633 -20.61 22.95 26.95
N GLU A 634 -21.00 23.82 27.88
CA GLU A 634 -20.21 25.01 28.20
C GLU A 634 -18.89 24.63 28.91
N ALA A 635 -18.90 23.59 29.75
CA ALA A 635 -17.71 23.04 30.39
C ALA A 635 -16.83 22.28 29.39
N ASP A 636 -17.43 21.53 28.45
CA ASP A 636 -16.72 20.84 27.35
C ASP A 636 -15.90 21.83 26.51
N ILE A 637 -16.51 22.97 26.14
CA ILE A 637 -15.85 24.04 25.38
C ILE A 637 -14.75 24.71 26.21
N LYS A 638 -15.00 25.01 27.49
CA LYS A 638 -13.99 25.58 28.41
C LYS A 638 -12.79 24.65 28.59
N ALA A 639 -13.03 23.35 28.78
CA ALA A 639 -11.99 22.34 28.89
C ALA A 639 -11.22 22.16 27.57
N ALA A 640 -11.89 22.13 26.42
CA ALA A 640 -11.23 22.03 25.12
C ALA A 640 -10.31 23.24 24.85
N ALA A 641 -10.79 24.45 25.16
CA ALA A 641 -10.00 25.68 25.04
C ALA A 641 -8.84 25.77 26.06
N TYR A 642 -8.96 25.13 27.22
CA TYR A 642 -7.86 24.97 28.18
C TYR A 642 -6.82 23.96 27.67
N TRP A 643 -7.23 22.75 27.31
CA TRP A 643 -6.33 21.66 26.92
C TRP A 643 -5.67 21.85 25.56
N LYS A 644 -6.35 22.48 24.59
CA LYS A 644 -5.74 22.94 23.32
C LYS A 644 -4.44 23.72 23.56
N ARG A 645 -4.43 24.63 24.53
CA ARG A 645 -3.25 25.45 24.88
C ARG A 645 -2.16 24.64 25.58
N HIS A 646 -2.51 23.59 26.33
CA HIS A 646 -1.55 22.73 27.01
C HIS A 646 -0.95 21.67 26.07
N LEU A 647 -1.72 21.10 25.14
CA LEU A 647 -1.22 20.25 24.05
C LEU A 647 -0.18 20.99 23.20
N ILE A 648 -0.49 22.23 22.77
CA ILE A 648 0.46 23.06 22.01
C ILE A 648 1.76 23.29 22.79
N ARG A 649 1.68 23.53 24.10
CA ARG A 649 2.87 23.70 24.97
C ARG A 649 3.67 22.42 25.13
N ALA A 650 3.01 21.29 25.38
CA ALA A 650 3.67 19.99 25.56
C ALA A 650 4.39 19.56 24.28
N MET A 651 3.73 19.62 23.13
CA MET A 651 4.32 19.28 21.83
C MET A 651 5.44 20.25 21.43
N ALA A 652 5.28 21.56 21.71
CA ALA A 652 6.33 22.54 21.47
C ALA A 652 7.56 22.40 22.40
N GLY A 653 7.44 21.67 23.51
CA GLY A 653 8.54 21.31 24.40
C GLY A 653 9.10 19.91 24.17
N ALA A 654 8.45 19.09 23.32
CA ALA A 654 8.85 17.71 23.05
C ALA A 654 10.08 17.60 22.14
N VAL A 655 10.35 18.63 21.33
CA VAL A 655 11.34 18.61 20.26
C VAL A 655 12.01 19.96 20.10
N ASP A 656 13.35 20.01 20.11
CA ASP A 656 14.08 21.17 19.60
C ASP A 656 14.07 21.14 18.06
N ALA A 657 13.16 21.91 17.49
CA ALA A 657 12.95 22.00 16.05
C ALA A 657 14.18 22.53 15.29
N ARG A 658 15.04 23.34 15.94
CA ARG A 658 16.26 23.86 15.32
C ARG A 658 17.35 22.80 15.31
N LEU A 659 17.63 22.20 16.47
CA LEU A 659 18.65 21.16 16.60
C LEU A 659 18.38 19.96 15.69
N ILE A 660 17.10 19.56 15.52
CA ILE A 660 16.75 18.49 14.58
C ILE A 660 16.94 18.91 13.13
N ALA A 661 16.53 20.12 12.72
CA ALA A 661 16.72 20.59 11.36
C ALA A 661 18.21 20.70 10.97
N GLU A 662 19.03 21.25 11.88
CA GLU A 662 20.48 21.37 11.70
C GLU A 662 21.15 19.98 11.59
N ARG A 663 20.80 19.03 12.47
CA ARG A 663 21.34 17.65 12.39
C ARG A 663 20.91 16.91 11.14
N TRP A 664 19.64 16.99 10.75
CA TRP A 664 19.09 16.28 9.58
C TRP A 664 19.81 16.70 8.29
N ILE A 665 19.94 18.00 8.06
CA ILE A 665 20.60 18.53 6.86
C ILE A 665 22.12 18.28 6.90
N ALA A 666 22.77 18.49 8.05
CA ALA A 666 24.21 18.25 8.18
C ALA A 666 24.59 16.78 7.95
N GLN A 667 23.76 15.83 8.40
CA GLN A 667 24.00 14.40 8.19
C GLN A 667 23.68 13.93 6.76
N ARG A 668 22.86 14.68 6.00
CA ARG A 668 22.46 14.35 4.62
C ARG A 668 23.22 15.14 3.54
N GLY A 669 24.23 15.92 3.92
CA GLY A 669 25.27 16.41 2.99
C GLY A 669 24.86 17.52 2.02
N ILE A 670 23.71 18.17 2.22
CA ILE A 670 23.23 19.21 1.29
C ILE A 670 24.00 20.53 1.50
N THR A 671 25.08 20.72 0.74
CA THR A 671 25.74 22.02 0.57
C THR A 671 25.31 22.69 -0.73
N VAL A 672 24.09 23.24 -0.76
CA VAL A 672 23.65 24.13 -1.84
C VAL A 672 24.49 25.40 -1.79
N LYS A 673 25.43 25.53 -2.72
CA LYS A 673 25.69 26.83 -3.34
C LYS A 673 24.56 27.10 -4.33
N ALA A 674 24.22 28.37 -4.54
CA ALA A 674 23.37 28.74 -5.66
C ALA A 674 24.03 28.32 -6.99
N ASP A 675 23.18 28.12 -7.99
CA ASP A 675 23.55 28.00 -9.41
C ASP A 675 24.22 26.68 -9.85
N GLU A 676 23.75 25.51 -9.38
CA GLU A 676 23.53 24.28 -10.20
C GLU A 676 22.88 23.13 -9.39
N PRO A 677 21.92 22.36 -9.94
CA PRO A 677 21.23 21.28 -9.23
C PRO A 677 21.91 19.90 -9.40
N ASP A 678 23.20 19.79 -9.04
CA ASP A 678 23.85 18.47 -8.97
C ASP A 678 23.37 17.69 -7.73
N LEU A 679 22.54 16.68 -7.96
CA LEU A 679 21.98 15.80 -6.93
C LEU A 679 22.80 14.50 -6.75
N SER A 680 23.92 14.33 -7.45
CA SER A 680 24.74 13.10 -7.41
C SER A 680 25.31 12.77 -6.03
N GLY A 681 25.55 13.78 -5.20
CA GLY A 681 26.05 13.63 -3.83
C GLY A 681 25.00 13.19 -2.79
N VAL A 682 23.71 13.16 -3.13
CA VAL A 682 22.65 12.80 -2.17
C VAL A 682 22.56 11.28 -2.03
N GLN A 683 23.10 10.75 -0.91
CA GLN A 683 22.78 9.40 -0.46
C GLN A 683 21.28 9.29 -0.17
N ARG A 684 20.52 8.81 -1.15
CA ARG A 684 19.18 8.25 -0.93
C ARG A 684 19.27 7.14 0.11
N GLY A 685 18.21 6.99 0.92
CA GLY A 685 18.08 5.87 1.84
C GLY A 685 18.11 4.52 1.11
N PRO A 686 18.25 3.39 1.83
CA PRO A 686 18.37 2.06 1.24
C PRO A 686 17.23 1.78 0.25
N GLU A 687 17.56 1.10 -0.85
CA GLU A 687 16.59 0.74 -1.89
C GLU A 687 15.43 -0.11 -1.31
N PRO A 688 14.20 0.05 -1.85
CA PRO A 688 13.03 -0.62 -1.30
C PRO A 688 13.15 -2.14 -1.44
N THR A 689 13.03 -2.85 -0.32
CA THR A 689 12.92 -4.31 -0.33
C THR A 689 11.63 -4.74 -1.02
N PRO A 690 11.63 -5.76 -1.91
CA PRO A 690 10.48 -6.07 -2.79
C PRO A 690 9.11 -6.24 -2.12
N ASN A 691 9.08 -6.70 -0.86
CA ASN A 691 7.83 -7.06 -0.17
C ASN A 691 7.43 -6.06 0.94
N GLY A 692 7.93 -4.82 0.89
CA GLY A 692 7.65 -3.79 1.91
C GLY A 692 6.83 -2.61 1.37
N HIS A 693 5.75 -2.22 2.07
CA HIS A 693 5.12 -0.91 1.90
C HIS A 693 5.97 0.21 2.54
N THR A 694 7.24 0.33 2.13
CA THR A 694 8.14 1.39 2.59
C THR A 694 7.67 2.73 2.05
N ARG A 695 7.18 3.61 2.92
CA ARG A 695 6.77 4.96 2.55
C ARG A 695 8.00 5.82 2.27
N PRO A 696 7.92 6.87 1.42
CA PRO A 696 9.07 7.74 1.08
C PRO A 696 9.70 8.53 2.24
N TRP A 697 9.32 8.27 3.49
CA TRP A 697 9.82 8.89 4.71
C TRP A 697 10.13 7.88 5.82
N ASP A 698 10.07 6.57 5.58
CA ASP A 698 10.35 5.58 6.63
C ASP A 698 11.84 5.59 7.06
N ASP A 699 12.78 6.01 6.19
CA ASP A 699 14.16 6.37 6.56
C ASP A 699 14.20 7.50 7.61
N ALA A 700 13.39 8.55 7.41
CA ALA A 700 13.28 9.66 8.37
C ALA A 700 12.58 9.24 9.67
N ILE A 701 11.71 8.22 9.67
CA ILE A 701 11.19 7.59 10.90
C ILE A 701 12.33 6.86 11.62
N GLY A 702 13.11 6.04 10.91
CA GLY A 702 14.26 5.33 11.47
C GLY A 702 15.28 6.28 12.09
N TRP A 703 15.58 7.39 11.41
CA TRP A 703 16.46 8.44 11.91
C TRP A 703 15.89 9.18 13.12
N LEU A 704 14.61 9.58 13.11
CA LEU A 704 13.97 10.22 14.27
C LEU A 704 14.00 9.34 15.53
N ASN A 705 13.74 8.03 15.36
CA ASN A 705 13.89 7.05 16.44
C ASN A 705 15.34 6.97 16.95
N ALA A 706 16.32 7.01 16.04
CA ALA A 706 17.75 7.04 16.38
C ALA A 706 18.25 8.40 16.93
N GLN A 707 17.37 9.40 17.05
CA GLN A 707 17.60 10.66 17.78
C GLN A 707 16.82 10.71 19.11
N ASP A 708 16.31 9.56 19.60
CA ASP A 708 15.48 9.41 20.81
C ASP A 708 14.19 10.27 20.80
N VAL A 709 13.67 10.61 19.62
CA VAL A 709 12.51 11.51 19.48
C VAL A 709 11.22 10.75 19.78
N ASN A 710 10.72 10.87 21.01
CA ASN A 710 9.46 10.25 21.43
C ASN A 710 8.34 11.28 21.66
N LEU A 711 7.26 11.22 20.88
CA LEU A 711 6.08 12.07 21.05
C LEU A 711 5.05 11.50 22.05
N VAL A 712 5.20 10.25 22.50
CA VAL A 712 4.28 9.61 23.47
C VAL A 712 4.28 10.37 24.80
N ASP A 713 5.46 10.78 25.30
CA ASP A 713 5.56 11.36 26.64
C ASP A 713 4.94 12.76 26.72
N ALA A 714 5.06 13.55 25.64
CA ALA A 714 4.36 14.83 25.51
C ALA A 714 2.82 14.68 25.37
N LEU A 715 2.35 13.50 24.94
CA LEU A 715 0.94 13.19 24.76
C LEU A 715 0.29 12.48 25.97
N TRP A 716 1.04 12.11 27.02
CA TRP A 716 0.46 11.62 28.28
C TRP A 716 -0.57 12.59 28.90
N VAL A 717 -0.46 13.88 28.59
CA VAL A 717 -1.46 14.90 28.96
C VAL A 717 -2.89 14.53 28.55
N ILE A 718 -3.09 13.68 27.53
CA ILE A 718 -4.40 13.13 27.14
C ILE A 718 -5.13 12.45 28.32
N ARG A 719 -4.41 11.85 29.29
CA ARG A 719 -5.05 11.31 30.52
C ARG A 719 -5.60 12.41 31.43
N GLU A 720 -4.96 13.58 31.50
CA GLU A 720 -5.51 14.74 32.22
C GLU A 720 -6.74 15.30 31.47
N ILE A 721 -6.69 15.37 30.12
CA ILE A 721 -7.85 15.75 29.28
C ILE A 721 -9.06 14.82 29.51
N GLN A 722 -8.83 13.51 29.51
CA GLN A 722 -9.87 12.51 29.71
C GLN A 722 -10.38 12.50 31.16
N THR A 723 -9.55 12.81 32.15
CA THR A 723 -10.02 12.92 33.55
C THR A 723 -10.97 14.11 33.72
N ASP A 724 -10.64 15.27 33.14
CA ASP A 724 -11.53 16.44 33.10
C ASP A 724 -12.86 16.13 32.38
N GLY A 725 -12.79 15.51 31.19
CA GLY A 725 -13.99 15.13 30.44
C GLY A 725 -14.87 14.13 31.19
N TYR A 726 -14.28 13.21 31.96
CA TYR A 726 -15.03 12.27 32.78
C TYR A 726 -15.76 12.97 33.93
N ILE A 727 -15.12 13.95 34.59
CA ILE A 727 -15.76 14.80 35.62
C ILE A 727 -16.95 15.56 35.02
N ILE A 728 -16.79 16.14 33.82
CA ILE A 728 -17.88 16.86 33.15
C ILE A 728 -19.04 15.89 32.85
N GLY A 729 -18.77 14.75 32.21
CA GLY A 729 -19.79 13.77 31.84
C GLY A 729 -20.53 13.17 33.04
N GLN A 730 -19.83 12.87 34.13
CA GLN A 730 -20.46 12.34 35.35
C GLN A 730 -21.40 13.36 35.99
N ASN A 731 -20.96 14.61 36.16
CA ASN A 731 -21.77 15.67 36.75
C ASN A 731 -22.97 16.05 35.87
N ALA A 732 -22.75 16.18 34.56
CA ALA A 732 -23.81 16.47 33.60
C ALA A 732 -24.84 15.34 33.50
N ALA A 733 -24.41 14.07 33.47
CA ALA A 733 -25.32 12.92 33.49
C ALA A 733 -26.14 12.87 34.78
N THR A 734 -25.52 13.13 35.94
CA THR A 734 -26.24 13.21 37.23
C THR A 734 -27.26 14.35 37.26
N SER A 735 -26.93 15.50 36.66
CA SER A 735 -27.86 16.64 36.48
C SER A 735 -29.07 16.25 35.62
N VAL A 736 -28.86 15.61 34.47
CA VAL A 736 -29.95 15.16 33.59
C VAL A 736 -30.83 14.11 34.28
N LEU A 737 -30.23 13.15 35.01
CA LEU A 737 -30.98 12.18 35.82
C LEU A 737 -31.81 12.83 36.94
N ALA A 738 -31.38 13.99 37.45
CA ALA A 738 -32.10 14.79 38.45
C ALA A 738 -33.13 15.77 37.83
N GLY A 739 -33.33 15.75 36.51
CA GLY A 739 -34.20 16.70 35.79
C GLY A 739 -33.67 18.13 35.74
N GLN A 740 -32.37 18.34 35.97
CA GLN A 740 -31.73 19.66 36.04
C GLN A 740 -31.01 19.98 34.73
N SER A 741 -31.35 21.13 34.12
CA SER A 741 -30.81 21.59 32.85
C SER A 741 -29.47 22.35 32.96
N THR A 742 -28.86 22.40 34.16
CA THR A 742 -27.63 23.16 34.45
C THR A 742 -26.87 22.55 35.63
N VAL A 743 -25.55 22.43 35.49
CA VAL A 743 -24.64 22.02 36.59
C VAL A 743 -23.99 23.26 37.21
N ASP A 744 -23.84 23.31 38.54
CA ASP A 744 -22.96 24.28 39.19
C ASP A 744 -21.49 23.84 39.07
N TRP A 745 -20.71 24.62 38.33
CA TRP A 745 -19.27 24.40 38.16
C TRP A 745 -18.42 25.23 39.14
N SER A 746 -19.00 25.93 40.12
CA SER A 746 -18.27 26.80 41.06
C SER A 746 -17.10 26.11 41.80
N GLY A 747 -17.24 24.82 42.09
CA GLY A 747 -16.24 23.98 42.74
C GLY A 747 -15.23 23.30 41.79
N TRP A 748 -15.31 23.49 40.48
CA TRP A 748 -14.46 22.82 39.50
C TRP A 748 -13.94 23.74 38.39
N ARG A 749 -12.81 23.36 37.79
CA ARG A 749 -12.20 24.04 36.64
C ARG A 749 -11.36 23.05 35.84
N PRO A 750 -11.16 23.27 34.53
CA PRO A 750 -10.25 22.45 33.75
C PRO A 750 -8.83 22.40 34.34
N GLY A 751 -8.26 21.21 34.45
CA GLY A 751 -6.94 20.94 35.03
C GLY A 751 -6.91 20.84 36.57
N ASP A 752 -8.05 20.71 37.25
CA ASP A 752 -8.06 20.61 38.71
C ASP A 752 -7.61 19.22 39.21
N LYS A 753 -6.39 19.18 39.75
CA LYS A 753 -5.71 17.93 40.13
C LYS A 753 -6.26 17.28 41.40
N ASP A 754 -7.03 18.00 42.21
CA ASP A 754 -7.65 17.44 43.42
C ASP A 754 -9.04 16.86 43.10
N ALA A 755 -9.81 17.49 42.21
CA ALA A 755 -10.99 16.85 41.62
C ALA A 755 -10.62 15.55 40.87
N ALA A 756 -9.55 15.56 40.09
CA ALA A 756 -9.02 14.37 39.41
C ALA A 756 -8.69 13.22 40.37
N ARG A 757 -8.09 13.52 41.53
CA ARG A 757 -7.80 12.54 42.59
C ARG A 757 -9.06 11.97 43.23
N LEU A 758 -10.10 12.78 43.44
CA LEU A 758 -11.34 12.34 44.07
C LEU A 758 -12.09 11.31 43.20
N VAL A 759 -12.18 11.51 41.89
CA VAL A 759 -12.81 10.51 40.99
C VAL A 759 -11.97 9.23 40.91
N ALA A 760 -10.64 9.33 40.86
CA ALA A 760 -9.74 8.18 40.84
C ALA A 760 -9.78 7.34 42.13
N ASN A 761 -9.97 7.96 43.29
CA ASN A 761 -9.94 7.28 44.59
C ASN A 761 -11.25 6.55 44.97
N ASN A 762 -12.33 6.71 44.21
CA ASN A 762 -13.66 6.14 44.52
C ASN A 762 -13.82 4.64 44.22
N GLY A 763 -12.72 3.89 44.07
CA GLY A 763 -12.69 2.42 43.98
C GLY A 763 -12.40 1.86 42.59
N ALA A 764 -11.87 0.63 42.56
CA ALA A 764 -11.26 -0.01 41.39
C ALA A 764 -12.24 -0.57 40.33
N THR A 765 -13.48 -0.07 40.29
CA THR A 765 -14.54 -0.51 39.35
C THR A 765 -15.33 0.67 38.76
N ASN A 766 -14.67 1.83 38.62
CA ASN A 766 -15.24 3.00 37.93
C ASN A 766 -14.95 2.96 36.41
N GLY A 767 -15.78 3.63 35.61
CA GLY A 767 -15.55 3.73 34.16
C GLY A 767 -14.36 4.61 33.77
N LEU A 768 -13.81 5.40 34.70
CA LEU A 768 -12.64 6.24 34.46
C LEU A 768 -11.38 5.39 34.33
N GLN A 769 -11.19 4.37 35.17
CA GLN A 769 -10.00 3.52 35.12
C GLN A 769 -9.90 2.81 33.75
N THR A 770 -11.00 2.21 33.27
CA THR A 770 -11.08 1.60 31.93
C THR A 770 -10.66 2.59 30.82
N LEU A 771 -11.22 3.80 30.84
CA LEU A 771 -10.89 4.86 29.88
C LEU A 771 -9.40 5.25 29.93
N LEU A 772 -8.83 5.34 31.13
CA LEU A 772 -7.43 5.72 31.35
C LEU A 772 -6.44 4.59 31.03
N ASP A 773 -6.87 3.33 31.03
CA ASP A 773 -6.07 2.19 30.58
C ASP A 773 -6.07 2.11 29.05
N ASP A 774 -7.24 2.26 28.41
CA ASP A 774 -7.38 2.40 26.94
C ASP A 774 -6.61 3.61 26.38
N ALA A 775 -6.46 4.68 27.17
CA ALA A 775 -5.71 5.88 26.81
C ALA A 775 -4.29 5.57 26.31
N GLY A 776 -3.64 4.52 26.85
CA GLY A 776 -2.30 4.10 26.43
C GLY A 776 -2.23 3.62 24.98
N LEU A 777 -3.34 3.16 24.38
CA LEU A 777 -3.43 2.85 22.96
C LEU A 777 -3.71 4.12 22.13
N VAL A 778 -4.63 4.98 22.59
CA VAL A 778 -4.98 6.25 21.93
C VAL A 778 -3.74 7.15 21.79
N ILE A 779 -2.98 7.32 22.87
CA ILE A 779 -1.75 8.13 22.89
C ILE A 779 -0.73 7.63 21.86
N ARG A 780 -0.48 6.31 21.79
CA ARG A 780 0.44 5.71 20.81
C ARG A 780 -0.02 5.94 19.36
N ASN A 781 -1.31 5.81 19.08
CA ASN A 781 -1.86 6.03 17.74
C ASN A 781 -1.80 7.51 17.29
N VAL A 782 -2.06 8.45 18.21
CA VAL A 782 -1.91 9.89 17.96
C VAL A 782 -0.43 10.26 17.77
N ALA A 783 0.46 9.71 18.60
CA ALA A 783 1.91 9.91 18.49
C ALA A 783 2.45 9.42 17.14
N ALA A 784 2.14 8.17 16.75
CA ALA A 784 2.57 7.59 15.48
C ALA A 784 2.05 8.39 14.27
N THR A 785 0.79 8.83 14.31
CA THR A 785 0.19 9.66 13.25
C THR A 785 0.88 11.03 13.12
N ARG A 786 1.32 11.63 14.24
CA ARG A 786 2.10 12.88 14.21
C ARG A 786 3.55 12.63 13.76
N MET A 787 4.15 11.52 14.18
CA MET A 787 5.51 11.13 13.78
C MET A 787 5.62 10.90 12.27
N ASN A 788 4.65 10.21 11.66
CA ASN A 788 4.59 10.03 10.20
C ASN A 788 4.58 11.38 9.45
N ARG A 789 3.89 12.40 9.98
CA ARG A 789 3.90 13.76 9.40
C ARG A 789 5.23 14.48 9.61
N PHE A 790 5.91 14.23 10.74
CA PHE A 790 7.23 14.79 11.02
C PHE A 790 8.28 14.20 10.07
N ALA A 791 8.34 12.87 9.98
CA ALA A 791 9.21 12.16 9.05
C ALA A 791 8.96 12.59 7.59
N LYS A 792 7.69 12.78 7.18
CA LYS A 792 7.40 13.33 5.85
C LYS A 792 7.96 14.74 5.66
N ILE A 793 7.78 15.65 6.62
CA ILE A 793 8.35 17.02 6.53
C ILE A 793 9.88 16.98 6.40
N LEU A 794 10.56 16.08 7.12
CA LEU A 794 12.01 15.85 6.98
C LEU A 794 12.37 15.36 5.57
N SER A 795 11.69 14.32 5.05
CA SER A 795 11.97 13.78 3.71
C SER A 795 11.70 14.80 2.60
N ASP A 796 10.51 15.42 2.60
CA ASP A 796 10.12 16.42 1.60
C ASP A 796 11.07 17.65 1.60
N SER A 797 11.72 17.95 2.73
CA SER A 797 12.63 19.10 2.84
C SER A 797 13.95 18.91 2.09
N LEU A 798 14.46 17.68 2.03
CA LEU A 798 15.63 17.35 1.21
C LEU A 798 15.30 17.46 -0.27
N ALA A 799 14.11 17.01 -0.67
CA ALA A 799 13.62 17.10 -2.05
C ALA A 799 13.37 18.55 -2.53
N ARG A 800 13.16 19.50 -1.61
CA ARG A 800 13.06 20.95 -1.90
C ARG A 800 14.39 21.70 -1.82
N GLY A 801 15.43 21.14 -1.20
CA GLY A 801 16.63 21.88 -0.82
C GLY A 801 16.39 22.93 0.28
N ASP A 802 15.46 22.67 1.21
CA ASP A 802 15.14 23.59 2.30
C ASP A 802 16.37 23.85 3.20
N SER A 803 16.54 25.11 3.65
CA SER A 803 17.54 25.44 4.67
C SER A 803 17.15 24.93 6.07
N ALA A 804 18.12 24.83 6.99
CA ALA A 804 17.85 24.42 8.37
C ALA A 804 16.86 25.36 9.08
N ASP A 805 16.88 26.67 8.80
CA ASP A 805 15.89 27.60 9.33
C ASP A 805 14.49 27.38 8.70
N THR A 806 14.40 27.14 7.39
CA THR A 806 13.15 26.79 6.69
C THR A 806 12.52 25.50 7.25
N LEU A 807 13.35 24.50 7.49
CA LEU A 807 12.93 23.22 8.06
C LEU A 807 12.54 23.38 9.54
N ALA A 808 13.31 24.11 10.35
CA ALA A 808 12.98 24.38 11.75
C ALA A 808 11.64 25.12 11.90
N VAL A 809 11.34 26.07 11.01
CA VAL A 809 10.01 26.71 10.93
C VAL A 809 8.92 25.68 10.60
N SER A 810 9.14 24.81 9.62
CA SER A 810 8.18 23.76 9.23
C SER A 810 7.88 22.77 10.36
N ILE A 811 8.92 22.33 11.08
CA ILE A 811 8.79 21.48 12.28
C ILE A 811 8.07 22.23 13.40
N THR A 812 8.38 23.52 13.60
CA THR A 812 7.72 24.35 14.61
C THR A 812 6.23 24.52 14.32
N HIS A 813 5.82 24.69 13.06
CA HIS A 813 4.41 24.68 12.66
C HIS A 813 3.75 23.33 12.92
N LEU A 814 4.43 22.20 12.67
CA LEU A 814 3.89 20.87 13.01
C LEU A 814 3.70 20.71 14.53
N MET A 815 4.63 21.17 15.37
CA MET A 815 4.51 21.00 16.83
C MET A 815 3.58 22.03 17.50
N ARG A 816 3.26 23.14 16.83
CA ARG A 816 2.38 24.20 17.36
C ARG A 816 1.01 24.32 16.69
N ASP A 817 0.67 23.39 15.80
CA ASP A 817 -0.59 23.29 15.05
C ASP A 817 -1.83 23.41 15.97
N PRO A 818 -2.56 24.55 15.92
CA PRO A 818 -3.69 24.77 16.80
C PRO A 818 -4.94 24.00 16.37
N ALA A 819 -5.07 23.64 15.09
CA ALA A 819 -6.25 22.95 14.56
C ALA A 819 -6.21 21.45 14.89
N TRP A 820 -5.03 20.84 14.87
CA TRP A 820 -4.83 19.49 15.41
C TRP A 820 -4.97 19.45 16.93
N ALA A 821 -4.37 20.41 17.67
CA ALA A 821 -4.47 20.43 19.13
C ALA A 821 -5.93 20.60 19.61
N GLU A 822 -6.72 21.40 18.90
CA GLU A 822 -8.17 21.51 19.12
C GLU A 822 -8.91 20.21 18.81
N ARG A 823 -8.63 19.58 17.66
CA ARG A 823 -9.21 18.29 17.27
C ARG A 823 -8.96 17.21 18.33
N VAL A 824 -7.73 17.10 18.84
CA VAL A 824 -7.39 16.14 19.90
C VAL A 824 -8.13 16.47 21.19
N ALA A 825 -8.08 17.72 21.66
CA ALA A 825 -8.77 18.13 22.89
C ALA A 825 -10.28 17.87 22.83
N VAL A 826 -10.96 18.28 21.75
CA VAL A 826 -12.41 18.07 21.58
C VAL A 826 -12.75 16.58 21.51
N THR A 827 -11.99 15.78 20.75
CA THR A 827 -12.29 14.36 20.56
C THR A 827 -12.14 13.58 21.88
N GLU A 828 -11.08 13.86 22.65
CA GLU A 828 -10.81 13.12 23.89
C GLU A 828 -11.67 13.58 25.07
N ILE A 829 -12.09 14.85 25.09
CA ILE A 829 -13.16 15.31 26.01
C ILE A 829 -14.47 14.61 25.65
N ALA A 830 -14.93 14.67 24.40
CA ALA A 830 -16.19 14.05 23.98
C ALA A 830 -16.21 12.52 24.27
N ARG A 831 -15.06 11.85 24.13
CA ARG A 831 -14.89 10.42 24.48
C ARG A 831 -15.07 10.19 25.97
N ALA A 832 -14.41 10.99 26.79
CA ALA A 832 -14.44 10.85 28.25
C ALA A 832 -15.81 11.22 28.84
N VAL A 833 -16.40 12.31 28.35
CA VAL A 833 -17.76 12.76 28.67
C VAL A 833 -18.74 11.63 28.39
N SER A 834 -18.76 11.12 27.17
CA SER A 834 -19.70 10.07 26.77
C SER A 834 -19.49 8.75 27.51
N ALA A 835 -18.24 8.39 27.83
CA ALA A 835 -17.91 7.23 28.66
C ALA A 835 -18.46 7.37 30.09
N ALA A 836 -18.28 8.53 30.72
CA ALA A 836 -18.83 8.83 32.04
C ALA A 836 -20.36 8.84 32.02
N THR A 837 -20.97 9.45 31.00
CA THR A 837 -22.41 9.50 30.80
C THR A 837 -23.01 8.10 30.64
N LEU A 838 -22.47 7.27 29.73
CA LEU A 838 -22.92 5.90 29.51
C LEU A 838 -22.73 5.01 30.75
N PHE A 839 -21.63 5.19 31.48
CA PHE A 839 -21.41 4.50 32.77
C PHE A 839 -22.43 4.93 33.83
N THR A 840 -22.70 6.23 33.95
CA THR A 840 -23.65 6.81 34.92
C THR A 840 -25.08 6.36 34.63
N TYR A 841 -25.51 6.37 33.36
CA TYR A 841 -26.83 5.85 32.96
C TYR A 841 -26.97 4.35 33.25
N ARG A 842 -25.96 3.53 32.93
CA ARG A 842 -25.96 2.10 33.28
C ARG A 842 -26.04 1.86 34.79
N ALA A 843 -25.25 2.60 35.58
CA ALA A 843 -25.24 2.49 37.05
C ALA A 843 -26.59 2.87 37.70
N ASN A 844 -27.35 3.77 37.06
CA ASN A 844 -28.70 4.18 37.50
C ASN A 844 -29.83 3.40 36.80
N GLY A 845 -29.53 2.26 36.15
CA GLY A 845 -30.53 1.35 35.61
C GLY A 845 -31.24 1.79 34.32
N ILE A 846 -30.76 2.85 33.66
CA ILE A 846 -31.33 3.37 32.41
C ILE A 846 -31.22 2.33 31.30
N ARG A 847 -32.33 2.08 30.60
CA ARG A 847 -32.44 1.01 29.59
C ARG A 847 -32.29 1.48 28.15
N GLN A 848 -32.53 2.76 27.86
CA GLN A 848 -32.43 3.34 26.53
C GLN A 848 -31.62 4.66 26.55
N LYS A 849 -31.02 4.98 25.40
CA LYS A 849 -30.21 6.17 25.16
C LYS A 849 -30.54 6.75 23.79
N SER A 850 -30.40 8.05 23.64
CA SER A 850 -30.43 8.74 22.35
C SER A 850 -29.16 9.56 22.13
N TRP A 851 -28.88 9.90 20.88
CA TRP A 851 -27.71 10.67 20.47
C TRP A 851 -28.13 12.12 20.24
N LEU A 852 -27.60 13.05 21.05
CA LEU A 852 -27.90 14.47 20.93
C LEU A 852 -26.78 15.16 20.16
N THR A 853 -27.08 15.77 19.02
CA THR A 853 -26.10 16.54 18.25
C THR A 853 -25.84 17.90 18.87
N ALA A 854 -24.73 18.53 18.48
CA ALA A 854 -24.35 19.87 18.97
C ALA A 854 -25.12 21.03 18.29
N VAL A 855 -26.22 20.72 17.60
CA VAL A 855 -27.18 21.63 16.93
C VAL A 855 -26.55 22.84 16.22
N ASP A 856 -25.48 22.60 15.45
CA ASP A 856 -24.86 23.61 14.57
C ASP A 856 -24.44 23.03 13.21
N GLN A 857 -24.10 23.91 12.26
CA GLN A 857 -23.75 23.57 10.87
C GLN A 857 -22.52 22.64 10.71
N ARG A 858 -21.86 22.22 11.81
CA ARG A 858 -20.69 21.32 11.79
C ARG A 858 -21.04 19.89 12.24
N VAL A 859 -22.33 19.59 12.44
CA VAL A 859 -22.82 18.21 12.62
C VAL A 859 -22.69 17.47 11.29
N CYS A 860 -22.01 16.33 11.28
CA CYS A 860 -21.84 15.53 10.07
C CYS A 860 -23.04 14.59 9.86
N PRO A 861 -23.30 14.11 8.62
CA PRO A 861 -24.43 13.24 8.31
C PRO A 861 -24.54 12.02 9.23
N ALA A 862 -23.42 11.36 9.57
CA ALA A 862 -23.43 10.20 10.47
C ALA A 862 -23.90 10.53 11.91
N CYS A 863 -23.67 11.75 12.39
CA CYS A 863 -24.23 12.20 13.68
C CYS A 863 -25.73 12.50 13.56
N THR A 864 -26.17 13.11 12.46
CA THR A 864 -27.61 13.31 12.17
C THR A 864 -28.34 11.97 12.06
N THR A 865 -27.76 10.95 11.43
CA THR A 865 -28.32 9.60 11.36
C THR A 865 -28.36 8.91 12.73
N ASN A 866 -27.37 9.15 13.60
CA ASN A 866 -27.41 8.62 14.98
C ASN A 866 -28.52 9.27 15.82
N GLU A 867 -28.77 10.57 15.65
CA GLU A 867 -29.85 11.31 16.32
C GLU A 867 -31.23 10.91 15.79
N ALA A 868 -31.37 10.77 14.47
CA ALA A 868 -32.58 10.30 13.81
C ALA A 868 -32.99 8.85 14.18
N ALA A 869 -32.08 8.06 14.77
CA ALA A 869 -32.39 6.74 15.31
C ALA A 869 -33.17 6.78 16.64
N GLY A 870 -33.22 7.92 17.32
CA GLY A 870 -33.97 8.10 18.57
C GLY A 870 -33.50 7.20 19.71
N ALA A 871 -34.46 6.63 20.45
CA ALA A 871 -34.23 5.88 21.69
C ALA A 871 -33.83 4.42 21.44
N ILE A 872 -32.53 4.16 21.31
CA ILE A 872 -31.98 2.78 21.20
C ILE A 872 -31.65 2.18 22.57
N GLY A 873 -31.52 0.86 22.66
CA GLY A 873 -31.12 0.19 23.91
C GLY A 873 -29.75 0.66 24.42
N ILE A 874 -29.57 0.74 25.74
CA ILE A 874 -28.34 1.27 26.39
C ILE A 874 -27.04 0.58 25.92
N ASN A 875 -27.12 -0.69 25.52
CA ASN A 875 -26.02 -1.50 25.00
C ASN A 875 -26.04 -1.70 23.47
N ALA A 876 -27.02 -1.14 22.74
CA ALA A 876 -27.05 -1.19 21.29
C ALA A 876 -26.08 -0.16 20.67
N PRO A 877 -25.44 -0.46 19.53
CA PRO A 877 -24.76 0.55 18.73
C PRO A 877 -25.77 1.44 18.01
N PHE A 878 -25.39 2.70 17.76
CA PHE A 878 -26.10 3.59 16.84
C PHE A 878 -25.82 3.19 15.38
N PRO A 879 -26.58 3.68 14.38
CA PRO A 879 -26.40 3.31 12.96
C PRO A 879 -24.98 3.48 12.41
N SER A 880 -24.20 4.44 12.93
CA SER A 880 -22.76 4.60 12.63
C SER A 880 -21.84 3.49 13.20
N GLY A 881 -22.39 2.42 13.78
CA GLY A 881 -21.65 1.35 14.48
C GLY A 881 -21.14 1.73 15.89
N HIS A 882 -21.16 3.01 16.25
CA HIS A 882 -20.59 3.50 17.51
C HIS A 882 -21.56 3.31 18.68
N GLN A 883 -21.04 2.94 19.85
CA GLN A 883 -21.83 2.79 21.09
C GLN A 883 -22.18 4.14 21.76
N MET A 884 -21.40 5.18 21.48
CA MET A 884 -21.47 6.52 22.09
C MET A 884 -20.63 7.50 21.26
N PRO A 885 -20.80 8.83 21.43
CA PRO A 885 -19.86 9.81 20.87
C PRO A 885 -18.45 9.65 21.45
N PRO A 886 -17.38 10.08 20.75
CA PRO A 886 -17.37 10.67 19.41
C PRO A 886 -17.45 9.59 18.32
N GLY A 887 -18.33 9.77 17.34
CA GLY A 887 -18.37 8.93 16.13
C GLY A 887 -17.28 9.26 15.10
N HIS A 888 -16.54 10.36 15.30
CA HIS A 888 -15.49 10.86 14.42
C HIS A 888 -14.64 11.93 15.15
N PRO A 889 -13.44 12.29 14.67
CA PRO A 889 -12.67 13.40 15.22
C PRO A 889 -13.44 14.74 15.20
N SER A 890 -13.26 15.56 16.23
CA SER A 890 -13.99 16.82 16.47
C SER A 890 -15.51 16.71 16.67
N CYS A 891 -16.05 15.50 16.89
CA CYS A 891 -17.44 15.33 17.32
C CYS A 891 -17.68 15.97 18.70
N ARG A 892 -18.84 16.62 18.90
CA ARG A 892 -19.28 17.30 20.14
C ARG A 892 -20.67 16.85 20.61
N CYS A 893 -21.14 15.73 20.09
CA CYS A 893 -22.45 15.17 20.42
C CYS A 893 -22.42 14.57 21.84
N ALA A 894 -23.58 14.50 22.48
CA ALA A 894 -23.77 13.95 23.82
C ALA A 894 -24.72 12.73 23.79
N LEU A 895 -24.92 12.10 24.95
CA LEU A 895 -25.94 11.06 25.15
C LEU A 895 -27.02 11.56 26.10
N LEU A 896 -28.28 11.44 25.69
CA LEU A 896 -29.42 11.60 26.58
C LEU A 896 -29.94 10.23 27.06
N PRO A 897 -30.52 10.17 28.28
CA PRO A 897 -31.18 8.97 28.80
C PRO A 897 -32.66 8.98 28.39
N GLU A 898 -33.16 7.85 27.88
CA GLU A 898 -34.53 7.76 27.37
C GLU A 898 -35.42 6.94 28.31
N GLY A 899 -36.69 7.36 28.45
CA GLY A 899 -37.68 6.69 29.30
C GLY A 899 -37.69 7.10 30.79
N LEU A 900 -37.16 8.28 31.14
CA LEU A 900 -37.16 8.79 32.53
C LEU A 900 -38.50 9.36 33.01
N PHE A 901 -39.33 9.87 32.11
CA PHE A 901 -40.63 10.46 32.41
C PHE A 901 -41.71 9.69 31.66
N GLY A 902 -42.70 9.18 32.38
CA GLY A 902 -43.80 8.42 31.80
C GLY A 902 -44.92 9.32 31.31
N THR A 903 -45.35 9.09 30.06
CA THR A 903 -46.65 9.48 29.50
C THR A 903 -47.26 8.25 28.83
#